data_AF-A0A9P0GVP2-F1
#
_entry.id   AF-A0A9P0GVP2-F1
#
_cell.length_a   1.000
_cell.length_b   1.000
_cell.length_c   1.000
_cell.angle_alpha   90.00
_cell.angle_beta   90.00
_cell.angle_gamma   90.00
#
_symmetry.space_group_name_H-M   'P 1'
#
loop_
_entity.id
_entity.type
_entity.pdbx_description
1 polymer ?
#
loop_
_entity_poly.entity_id
_entity_poly.type
_entity_poly.pdbx_seq_one_letter_code
_entity_poly.pdbx_strand_id
1 'polypeptide(L)'
;MDPKKARRPEEGIAYQMLLQALFALSGIKNFTNWTISNEVTSAGKFDDLVFESDEKCMLLQAKVKSGMRYTKDFMTVSPIKKICEFSIAMYLLSYITFKKSFKITRNSLILCTAATLKVADIMDELPANEYLQQIFGNKILTYKIKNEEEMVEKLLDTVDQFKNNIDDKDSNEEKKQWKRLVIDREDIKSFMSSFVVVNIKLKKIKSLIKSKLSELKYEFPVSSYEYVKDHVEEWSNLSLNNFVPMTKDYLIFILCGEHNRNFLQKLVNTKIYFKESYQFNSDNIICVQVNDNIAMHLIKILRSIQKSETSSLPLEENTLCLMQKMENTFYEIKYTMEYNVICDMINTFRCDKIKYLVVSFLSLNEDQTLELYNKLDLITKEDPNKKVFIITKEQYLQNSEILVKTINDKIYFNSLETDTQQYILGKKISFQGELVTLMDLINNTKNINSGLNEIKIDECLKKIIFNEENYSIGSNLQISSKPEEFYVERSLISNSEIFPETKFFEKIDKNIVVVTGPPGAGKTTLLKQIVSLKKLKDKTDSKLTWIINIDLKKSKKFFRNAIGETLSDLLCYNENITPNSSHLAHFERKLIESMNKVLIIDGLDENCPEDIEKIRNLLADHNSLQDLNISLVLMGARDYDCILKKLRSLNGCELVRLCTFSPRDQSSFLKGYLNKLIPANSEHDIFEKLTHFAPAFKHICSTPLSLKMVSKIIKNKLSNGGSIGFLSKVLCNISNVYDFYNCYLEVRKDEFAQDDDIYRQAFDRYIYSLRKLAANNLFSDNLLSLLNVDASFEIGKDALNVGVLRESHEGYEFVHKTFEEYFAAELLWDCLYKKKLSSDALLEILNTVFLNNQYVGVSDFFEKILEINQNKDIISRLSMEYNLALTKV
;
A
#
# COMPACT_ATOMS: atom_id res chain seq x y z
N MET A 1 8.64 58.54 -2.18
CA MET A 1 9.90 58.23 -2.92
C MET A 1 9.75 58.77 -4.33
N ASP A 2 10.76 59.52 -4.78
CA ASP A 2 10.87 60.16 -6.09
C ASP A 2 11.07 59.08 -7.20
N PRO A 3 10.25 59.00 -8.28
CA PRO A 3 10.16 57.83 -9.16
C PRO A 3 11.26 57.73 -10.24
N LYS A 4 12.38 58.46 -10.12
CA LYS A 4 13.44 58.48 -11.15
C LYS A 4 14.79 57.84 -10.77
N LYS A 5 14.85 56.99 -9.72
CA LYS A 5 16.10 56.32 -9.30
C LYS A 5 16.08 54.78 -9.20
N ALA A 6 15.04 54.09 -9.65
CA ALA A 6 14.92 52.64 -9.46
C ALA A 6 14.97 51.85 -10.79
N ARG A 7 16.16 51.73 -11.42
CA ARG A 7 16.47 50.60 -12.32
C ARG A 7 17.97 50.29 -12.28
N ARG A 8 18.33 49.02 -12.05
CA ARG A 8 19.66 48.35 -12.18
C ARG A 8 20.58 48.06 -10.95
N PRO A 9 20.16 48.13 -9.68
CA PRO A 9 20.89 47.48 -8.59
C PRO A 9 20.69 45.96 -8.54
N GLU A 10 19.48 45.49 -8.84
CA GLU A 10 19.03 44.10 -8.66
C GLU A 10 19.74 43.10 -9.61
N GLU A 11 20.03 43.49 -10.86
CA GLU A 11 20.71 42.60 -11.83
C GLU A 11 22.17 42.33 -11.49
N GLY A 12 22.86 43.30 -10.86
CA GLY A 12 24.26 43.16 -10.45
C GLY A 12 24.41 42.16 -9.31
N ILE A 13 23.57 42.34 -8.27
CA ILE A 13 23.51 41.44 -7.10
C ILE A 13 23.14 40.03 -7.55
N ALA A 14 22.11 39.87 -8.39
CA ALA A 14 21.71 38.57 -8.91
C ALA A 14 22.81 37.84 -9.70
N TYR A 15 23.66 38.56 -10.42
CA TYR A 15 24.78 37.94 -11.16
C TYR A 15 25.90 37.50 -10.25
N GLN A 16 26.23 38.29 -9.23
CA GLN A 16 27.20 37.92 -8.19
C GLN A 16 26.74 36.64 -7.47
N MET A 17 25.49 36.58 -7.03
CA MET A 17 24.92 35.41 -6.34
C MET A 17 24.95 34.14 -7.19
N LEU A 18 24.67 34.24 -8.49
CA LEU A 18 24.77 33.09 -9.39
C LEU A 18 26.22 32.65 -9.62
N LEU A 19 27.18 33.58 -9.60
CA LEU A 19 28.60 33.21 -9.64
C LEU A 19 29.01 32.49 -8.36
N GLN A 20 28.58 32.96 -7.18
CA GLN A 20 28.82 32.28 -5.91
C GLN A 20 28.26 30.85 -5.93
N ALA A 21 27.00 30.66 -6.35
CA ALA A 21 26.40 29.32 -6.49
C ALA A 21 27.18 28.44 -7.48
N LEU A 22 27.62 29.01 -8.61
CA LEU A 22 28.40 28.27 -9.61
C LEU A 22 29.76 27.82 -9.05
N PHE A 23 30.48 28.71 -8.36
CA PHE A 23 31.76 28.37 -7.72
C PHE A 23 31.57 27.30 -6.65
N ALA A 24 30.55 27.44 -5.80
CA ALA A 24 30.25 26.50 -4.73
C ALA A 24 29.99 25.08 -5.28
N LEU A 25 29.11 24.97 -6.29
CA LEU A 25 28.82 23.70 -6.96
C LEU A 25 30.03 23.11 -7.70
N SER A 26 30.91 23.97 -8.21
CA SER A 26 32.15 23.53 -8.86
C SER A 26 33.18 23.04 -7.85
N GLY A 27 33.16 23.60 -6.63
CA GLY A 27 33.96 23.19 -5.48
C GLY A 27 33.76 21.72 -5.15
N ILE A 28 32.51 21.23 -5.12
CA ILE A 28 32.15 19.88 -4.62
C ILE A 28 33.00 18.76 -5.23
N LYS A 29 33.20 18.77 -6.56
CA LYS A 29 33.85 17.67 -7.29
C LYS A 29 35.31 17.93 -7.60
N ASN A 30 35.71 19.18 -7.72
CA ASN A 30 36.98 19.54 -8.35
C ASN A 30 38.02 20.09 -7.36
N PHE A 31 37.62 20.41 -6.13
CA PHE A 31 38.49 21.07 -5.15
C PHE A 31 38.32 20.46 -3.77
N THR A 32 39.39 20.46 -2.98
CA THR A 32 39.40 19.99 -1.60
C THR A 32 39.56 21.16 -0.62
N ASN A 33 38.99 21.02 0.59
CA ASN A 33 39.06 22.01 1.67
C ASN A 33 38.75 23.46 1.24
N TRP A 34 37.76 23.63 0.36
CA TRP A 34 37.46 24.95 -0.20
C TRP A 34 36.51 25.77 0.67
N THR A 35 36.68 27.09 0.61
CA THR A 35 35.80 28.09 1.23
C THR A 35 35.47 29.20 0.26
N ILE A 36 34.23 29.69 0.29
CA ILE A 36 33.80 30.89 -0.43
C ILE A 36 33.44 31.96 0.58
N SER A 37 33.98 33.15 0.36
CA SER A 37 33.66 34.35 1.12
C SER A 37 33.21 35.46 0.18
N ASN A 38 32.28 36.31 0.60
CA ASN A 38 31.83 37.48 -0.16
C ASN A 38 32.06 38.77 0.62
N GLU A 39 32.19 39.88 -0.11
CA GLU A 39 32.45 41.22 0.44
C GLU A 39 33.71 41.30 1.32
N VAL A 40 34.74 40.51 0.95
CA VAL A 40 36.00 40.46 1.70
C VAL A 40 36.80 41.73 1.43
N THR A 41 36.65 42.73 2.28
CA THR A 41 37.29 44.05 2.12
C THR A 41 38.82 43.99 1.93
N SER A 42 39.50 42.98 2.49
CA SER A 42 40.94 42.77 2.32
C SER A 42 41.33 42.32 0.89
N ALA A 43 40.39 41.82 0.08
CA ALA A 43 40.57 41.46 -1.33
C ALA A 43 40.44 42.67 -2.28
N GLY A 44 40.30 43.89 -1.73
CA GLY A 44 40.32 45.13 -2.49
C GLY A 44 39.20 45.20 -3.52
N LYS A 45 39.54 45.26 -4.80
CA LYS A 45 38.60 45.34 -5.94
C LYS A 45 38.16 43.98 -6.46
N PHE A 46 38.51 42.89 -5.79
CA PHE A 46 38.07 41.53 -6.10
C PHE A 46 37.35 40.90 -4.89
N ASP A 47 36.56 41.72 -4.22
CA ASP A 47 35.86 41.43 -2.96
C ASP A 47 34.52 40.74 -3.15
N ASP A 48 33.93 40.74 -4.35
CA ASP A 48 32.61 40.14 -4.60
C ASP A 48 32.55 38.63 -4.31
N LEU A 49 33.65 37.91 -4.56
CA LEU A 49 33.81 36.49 -4.29
C LEU A 49 35.30 36.13 -4.14
N VAL A 50 35.66 35.57 -2.98
CA VAL A 50 36.97 34.97 -2.71
C VAL A 50 36.78 33.47 -2.53
N PHE A 51 37.39 32.67 -3.40
CA PHE A 51 37.41 31.22 -3.35
C PHE A 51 38.82 30.77 -2.96
N GLU A 52 38.95 30.08 -1.84
CA GLU A 52 40.22 29.53 -1.35
C GLU A 52 40.08 28.01 -1.24
N SER A 53 41.09 27.28 -1.71
CA SER A 53 41.22 25.83 -1.58
C SER A 53 42.69 25.46 -1.42
N ASP A 54 42.99 24.19 -1.11
CA ASP A 54 44.37 23.70 -1.03
C ASP A 54 45.12 23.87 -2.37
N GLU A 55 44.38 23.77 -3.47
CA GLU A 55 44.92 23.84 -4.83
C GLU A 55 45.01 25.29 -5.37
N LYS A 56 44.06 26.16 -5.02
CA LYS A 56 43.92 27.47 -5.67
C LYS A 56 43.24 28.53 -4.79
N CYS A 57 43.75 29.76 -4.87
CA CYS A 57 43.05 30.96 -4.43
C CYS A 57 42.56 31.73 -5.67
N MET A 58 41.26 32.04 -5.78
CA MET A 58 40.67 32.83 -6.86
C MET A 58 39.85 33.98 -6.27
N LEU A 59 40.16 35.21 -6.67
CA LEU A 59 39.46 36.42 -6.25
C LEU A 59 38.73 36.99 -7.46
N LEU A 60 37.45 37.27 -7.31
CA LEU A 60 36.56 37.62 -8.41
C LEU A 60 35.86 38.96 -8.16
N GLN A 61 35.78 39.75 -9.23
CA GLN A 61 34.89 40.89 -9.35
C GLN A 61 33.84 40.61 -10.42
N ALA A 62 32.57 40.76 -10.07
CA ALA A 62 31.42 40.63 -10.93
C ALA A 62 30.98 42.00 -11.48
N LYS A 63 30.78 42.11 -12.80
CA LYS A 63 30.26 43.33 -13.44
C LYS A 63 29.14 43.02 -14.43
N VAL A 64 27.93 43.47 -14.10
CA VAL A 64 26.76 43.42 -15.00
C VAL A 64 26.50 44.80 -15.57
N LYS A 65 27.07 45.09 -16.73
CA LYS A 65 26.68 46.26 -17.52
C LYS A 65 26.19 45.83 -18.88
N SER A 66 24.95 46.21 -19.20
CA SER A 66 24.39 46.12 -20.56
C SER A 66 25.18 47.03 -21.50
N GLY A 67 25.67 46.49 -22.63
CA GLY A 67 26.34 47.25 -23.67
C GLY A 67 27.67 46.66 -24.12
N MET A 68 28.28 47.32 -25.11
CA MET A 68 29.58 46.97 -25.66
C MET A 68 30.68 47.71 -24.88
N ARG A 69 31.72 46.99 -24.47
CA ARG A 69 32.93 47.55 -23.83
C ARG A 69 34.07 47.49 -24.81
N TYR A 70 34.76 48.62 -24.94
CA TYR A 70 35.86 48.81 -25.87
C TYR A 70 37.18 48.91 -25.11
N THR A 71 38.29 48.79 -25.83
CA THR A 71 39.66 49.03 -25.33
C THR A 71 39.75 50.28 -24.44
N LYS A 72 39.11 51.40 -24.81
CA LYS A 72 39.12 52.66 -24.04
C LYS A 72 38.48 52.57 -22.64
N ASP A 73 37.54 51.65 -22.43
CA ASP A 73 36.91 51.44 -21.13
C ASP A 73 37.91 50.77 -20.16
N PHE A 74 38.76 49.88 -20.66
CA PHE A 74 39.77 49.17 -19.88
C PHE A 74 41.04 50.01 -19.63
N MET A 75 41.41 50.86 -20.60
CA MET A 75 42.57 51.74 -20.54
C MET A 75 42.23 53.15 -20.00
N THR A 76 41.10 53.30 -19.30
CA THR A 76 40.69 54.61 -18.77
C THR A 76 41.60 55.04 -17.61
N VAL A 77 42.08 56.29 -17.71
CA VAL A 77 42.96 56.95 -16.73
C VAL A 77 42.18 57.84 -15.74
N SER A 78 40.86 57.91 -15.85
CA SER A 78 40.04 58.71 -14.93
C SER A 78 39.71 57.89 -13.68
N PRO A 79 39.99 58.37 -12.45
CA PRO A 79 39.65 57.66 -11.21
C PRO A 79 38.19 57.91 -10.76
N ILE A 80 37.34 58.43 -11.65
CA ILE A 80 35.93 58.67 -11.38
C ILE A 80 35.19 57.32 -11.40
N LYS A 81 34.59 56.95 -10.26
CA LYS A 81 33.98 55.61 -10.02
C LYS A 81 33.07 55.11 -11.14
N LYS A 82 32.21 55.97 -11.72
CA LYS A 82 31.28 55.58 -12.81
C LYS A 82 31.96 55.28 -14.15
N ILE A 83 33.14 55.86 -14.37
CA ILE A 83 33.92 55.78 -15.61
C ILE A 83 34.96 54.65 -15.51
N CYS A 84 35.55 54.45 -14.33
CA CYS A 84 36.70 53.58 -14.12
C CYS A 84 36.39 52.11 -13.81
N GLU A 85 35.13 51.67 -13.87
CA GLU A 85 34.73 50.35 -13.37
C GLU A 85 35.39 49.15 -14.07
N PHE A 86 35.85 49.34 -15.31
CA PHE A 86 36.60 48.33 -16.07
C PHE A 86 38.11 48.65 -16.16
N SER A 87 38.57 49.74 -15.53
CA SER A 87 39.95 50.21 -15.62
C SER A 87 40.92 49.16 -15.10
N ILE A 88 41.84 48.72 -15.95
CA ILE A 88 42.92 47.79 -15.57
C ILE A 88 43.80 48.44 -14.50
N ALA A 89 44.07 49.75 -14.61
CA ALA A 89 44.88 50.47 -13.64
C ALA A 89 44.30 50.39 -12.22
N MET A 90 42.98 50.50 -12.10
CA MET A 90 42.27 50.36 -10.81
C MET A 90 42.46 48.96 -10.21
N TYR A 91 42.29 47.89 -11.01
CA TYR A 91 42.46 46.52 -10.54
C TYR A 91 43.92 46.20 -10.20
N LEU A 92 44.88 46.73 -10.97
CA LEU A 92 46.30 46.57 -10.72
C LEU A 92 46.72 47.24 -9.40
N LEU A 93 46.33 48.51 -9.20
CA LEU A 93 46.63 49.23 -7.97
C LEU A 93 46.06 48.52 -6.75
N SER A 94 44.81 48.05 -6.86
CA SER A 94 44.20 47.24 -5.81
C SER A 94 44.99 45.96 -5.53
N TYR A 95 45.37 45.21 -6.58
CA TYR A 95 46.20 43.99 -6.46
C TYR A 95 47.51 44.24 -5.71
N ILE A 96 48.26 45.29 -6.06
CA ILE A 96 49.53 45.61 -5.37
C ILE A 96 49.31 45.83 -3.87
N THR A 97 48.12 46.31 -3.49
CA THR A 97 47.77 46.58 -2.09
C THR A 97 47.53 45.29 -1.29
N PHE A 98 46.93 44.24 -1.89
CA PHE A 98 46.56 43.01 -1.18
C PHE A 98 47.36 41.76 -1.57
N LYS A 99 48.26 41.82 -2.55
CA LYS A 99 48.98 40.63 -3.09
C LYS A 99 49.76 39.81 -2.06
N LYS A 100 50.07 40.38 -0.89
CA LYS A 100 50.76 39.69 0.22
C LYS A 100 49.78 38.93 1.14
N SER A 101 48.50 39.29 1.13
CA SER A 101 47.46 38.71 1.98
C SER A 101 46.88 37.42 1.41
N PHE A 102 47.06 37.17 0.11
CA PHE A 102 46.49 36.01 -0.60
C PHE A 102 47.57 35.31 -1.44
N LYS A 103 47.44 33.98 -1.58
CA LYS A 103 48.34 33.18 -2.42
C LYS A 103 47.95 33.29 -3.90
N ILE A 104 48.26 34.43 -4.51
CA ILE A 104 47.89 34.72 -5.90
C ILE A 104 48.77 33.91 -6.87
N THR A 105 48.12 33.17 -7.78
CA THR A 105 48.78 32.42 -8.86
C THR A 105 48.24 32.83 -10.23
N ARG A 106 48.77 32.26 -11.31
CA ARG A 106 48.30 32.52 -12.68
C ARG A 106 46.77 32.35 -12.81
N ASN A 107 46.09 33.31 -13.43
CA ASN A 107 44.63 33.36 -13.60
C ASN A 107 43.79 33.36 -12.31
N SER A 108 44.33 33.87 -11.19
CA SER A 108 43.61 33.91 -9.91
C SER A 108 42.78 35.17 -9.72
N LEU A 109 43.05 36.25 -10.47
CA LEU A 109 42.33 37.52 -10.37
C LEU A 109 41.33 37.60 -11.53
N ILE A 110 40.04 37.45 -11.24
CA ILE A 110 39.01 37.24 -12.25
C ILE A 110 38.09 38.46 -12.31
N LEU A 111 38.05 39.12 -13.46
CA LEU A 111 36.98 40.06 -13.78
C LEU A 111 35.90 39.32 -14.58
N CYS A 112 34.80 38.96 -13.92
CA CYS A 112 33.68 38.28 -14.56
C CYS A 112 32.64 39.30 -15.04
N THR A 113 32.30 39.26 -16.33
CA THR A 113 31.41 40.25 -16.93
C THR A 113 30.42 39.64 -17.91
N ALA A 114 29.21 40.21 -17.94
CA ALA A 114 28.20 39.91 -18.95
C ALA A 114 28.25 40.89 -20.14
N ALA A 115 29.18 41.84 -20.17
CA ALA A 115 29.31 42.81 -21.27
C ALA A 115 29.83 42.16 -22.56
N THR A 116 29.46 42.71 -23.72
CA THR A 116 30.09 42.30 -24.98
C THR A 116 31.42 43.02 -25.12
N LEU A 117 32.52 42.30 -25.40
CA LEU A 117 33.87 42.85 -25.40
C LEU A 117 34.37 43.09 -26.83
N LYS A 118 34.98 44.26 -27.07
CA LYS A 118 35.77 44.61 -28.26
C LYS A 118 37.13 45.12 -27.81
N VAL A 119 38.01 44.16 -27.50
CA VAL A 119 39.28 44.42 -26.80
C VAL A 119 40.49 43.71 -27.45
N ALA A 120 40.34 43.23 -28.68
CA ALA A 120 41.39 42.49 -29.40
C ALA A 120 42.70 43.27 -29.56
N ASP A 121 42.66 44.59 -29.43
CA ASP A 121 43.86 45.44 -29.47
C ASP A 121 44.76 45.21 -28.25
N ILE A 122 44.19 44.93 -27.07
CA ILE A 122 44.90 44.86 -25.78
C ILE A 122 44.84 43.49 -25.11
N MET A 123 43.92 42.61 -25.53
CA MET A 123 43.73 41.31 -24.93
C MET A 123 43.58 40.22 -25.99
N ASP A 124 44.18 39.06 -25.70
CA ASP A 124 44.00 37.83 -26.47
C ASP A 124 42.81 37.05 -25.95
N GLU A 125 41.97 36.59 -26.87
CA GLU A 125 40.90 35.64 -26.58
C GLU A 125 41.48 34.22 -26.59
N LEU A 126 41.42 33.56 -25.44
CA LEU A 126 42.03 32.25 -25.20
C LEU A 126 41.03 31.30 -24.55
N PRO A 127 41.15 29.98 -24.78
CA PRO A 127 40.39 29.00 -23.99
C PRO A 127 40.74 29.15 -22.50
N ALA A 128 39.76 28.93 -21.63
CA ALA A 128 40.00 28.87 -20.19
C ALA A 128 41.07 27.82 -19.85
N ASN A 129 41.84 28.05 -18.78
CA ASN A 129 42.68 27.01 -18.21
C ASN A 129 41.84 25.94 -17.50
N GLU A 130 42.47 24.83 -17.12
CA GLU A 130 41.81 23.69 -16.45
C GLU A 130 40.92 24.11 -15.27
N TYR A 131 41.43 24.92 -14.34
CA TYR A 131 40.65 25.38 -13.18
C TYR A 131 39.43 26.24 -13.55
N LEU A 132 39.56 27.15 -14.52
CA LEU A 132 38.41 27.94 -14.99
C LEU A 132 37.44 27.09 -15.81
N GLN A 133 37.91 26.07 -16.53
CA GLN A 133 37.03 25.10 -17.20
C GLN A 133 36.25 24.26 -16.19
N GLN A 134 36.85 23.85 -15.08
CA GLN A 134 36.16 23.15 -14.00
C GLN A 134 34.99 23.99 -13.43
N ILE A 135 35.11 25.32 -13.40
CA ILE A 135 34.08 26.23 -12.91
C ILE A 135 33.06 26.60 -14.00
N PHE A 136 33.52 27.13 -15.12
CA PHE A 136 32.68 27.74 -16.16
C PHE A 136 32.40 26.83 -17.37
N GLY A 137 32.98 25.63 -17.41
CA GLY A 137 32.85 24.63 -18.47
C GLY A 137 33.83 24.80 -19.63
N ASN A 138 34.03 23.73 -20.39
CA ASN A 138 35.09 23.60 -21.42
C ASN A 138 34.93 24.53 -22.64
N LYS A 139 33.79 25.22 -22.78
CA LYS A 139 33.47 26.10 -23.92
C LYS A 139 33.57 27.58 -23.57
N ILE A 140 34.11 27.94 -22.41
CA ILE A 140 34.22 29.34 -21.99
C ILE A 140 35.44 30.01 -22.63
N LEU A 141 35.25 31.25 -23.06
CA LEU A 141 36.31 32.11 -23.58
C LEU A 141 36.79 33.05 -22.48
N THR A 142 38.11 33.20 -22.40
CA THR A 142 38.78 34.09 -21.46
C THR A 142 39.60 35.11 -22.22
N TYR A 143 39.70 36.32 -21.69
CA TYR A 143 40.50 37.40 -22.28
C TYR A 143 41.65 37.71 -21.34
N LYS A 144 42.88 37.63 -21.87
CA LYS A 144 44.09 37.97 -21.13
C LYS A 144 44.79 39.14 -21.78
N ILE A 145 45.40 40.00 -20.98
CA ILE A 145 46.22 41.10 -21.50
C ILE A 145 47.36 40.48 -22.33
N LYS A 146 47.58 41.03 -23.54
CA LYS A 146 48.66 40.59 -24.43
C LYS A 146 50.00 40.64 -23.73
N ASN A 147 50.74 39.54 -23.78
CA ASN A 147 52.03 39.42 -23.10
C ASN A 147 53.16 39.95 -23.99
N GLU A 148 53.14 41.25 -24.25
CA GLU A 148 54.08 41.96 -25.10
C GLU A 148 54.74 43.09 -24.30
N GLU A 149 56.03 43.35 -24.51
CA GLU A 149 56.75 44.43 -23.78
C GLU A 149 56.11 45.81 -24.03
N GLU A 150 55.59 46.08 -25.23
CA GLU A 150 54.85 47.31 -25.54
C GLU A 150 53.62 47.49 -24.62
N MET A 151 52.92 46.39 -24.31
CA MET A 151 51.75 46.42 -23.42
C MET A 151 52.13 46.65 -21.97
N VAL A 152 53.30 46.18 -21.52
CA VAL A 152 53.83 46.48 -20.18
C VAL A 152 54.06 47.98 -20.03
N GLU A 153 54.75 48.61 -20.99
CA GLU A 153 54.99 50.06 -20.97
C GLU A 153 53.69 50.86 -21.04
N LYS A 154 52.78 50.46 -21.93
CA LYS A 154 51.47 51.11 -22.06
C LYS A 154 50.66 51.05 -20.77
N LEU A 155 50.75 49.95 -20.01
CA LEU A 155 50.09 49.82 -18.72
C LEU A 155 50.78 50.65 -17.63
N LEU A 156 52.12 50.72 -17.61
CA LEU A 156 52.84 51.64 -16.70
C LEU A 156 52.34 53.07 -16.90
N ASP A 157 52.37 53.55 -18.14
CA ASP A 157 51.93 54.91 -18.49
C ASP A 157 50.47 55.14 -18.09
N THR A 158 49.59 54.17 -18.36
CA THR A 158 48.17 54.25 -18.01
C THR A 158 47.97 54.32 -16.49
N VAL A 159 48.72 53.54 -15.73
CA VAL A 159 48.65 53.52 -14.26
C VAL A 159 49.18 54.81 -13.66
N ASP A 160 50.30 55.35 -14.16
CA ASP A 160 50.85 56.62 -13.69
C ASP A 160 49.93 57.80 -14.03
N GLN A 161 49.36 57.83 -15.24
CA GLN A 161 48.33 58.82 -15.59
C GLN A 161 47.10 58.67 -14.68
N PHE A 162 46.67 57.44 -14.37
CA PHE A 162 45.56 57.19 -13.46
C PHE A 162 45.85 57.73 -12.05
N LYS A 163 47.05 57.46 -11.50
CA LYS A 163 47.50 57.97 -10.20
C LYS A 163 47.57 59.49 -10.17
N ASN A 164 48.07 60.12 -11.23
CA ASN A 164 48.18 61.58 -11.34
C ASN A 164 46.82 62.28 -11.38
N ASN A 165 45.80 61.60 -11.92
CA ASN A 165 44.42 62.10 -11.96
C ASN A 165 43.66 61.95 -10.63
N ILE A 166 44.24 61.32 -9.61
CA ILE A 166 43.64 61.24 -8.26
C ILE A 166 43.80 62.61 -7.58
N ASP A 167 42.68 63.21 -7.18
CA ASP A 167 42.65 64.50 -6.49
C ASP A 167 43.40 64.41 -5.14
N ASP A 168 44.29 65.36 -4.88
CA ASP A 168 45.03 65.48 -3.61
C ASP A 168 44.10 65.71 -2.41
N LYS A 169 42.87 66.20 -2.66
CA LYS A 169 41.82 66.40 -1.66
C LYS A 169 40.80 65.25 -1.59
N ASP A 170 41.01 64.15 -2.32
CA ASP A 170 40.11 62.99 -2.28
C ASP A 170 40.06 62.44 -0.83
N SER A 171 38.86 62.27 -0.28
CA SER A 171 38.67 61.79 1.10
C SER A 171 38.83 60.28 1.23
N ASN A 172 38.95 59.55 0.11
CA ASN A 172 39.12 58.11 0.11
C ASN A 172 40.58 57.70 0.37
N GLU A 173 40.83 57.12 1.54
CA GLU A 173 42.15 56.62 1.97
C GLU A 173 42.77 55.58 1.01
N GLU A 174 41.96 54.73 0.37
CA GLU A 174 42.42 53.75 -0.62
C GLU A 174 43.10 54.45 -1.80
N LYS A 175 42.48 55.52 -2.32
CA LYS A 175 43.03 56.28 -3.44
C LYS A 175 44.29 57.07 -3.05
N LYS A 176 44.34 57.60 -1.82
CA LYS A 176 45.55 58.25 -1.29
C LYS A 176 46.70 57.26 -1.20
N GLN A 177 46.42 56.02 -0.77
CA GLN A 177 47.39 54.95 -0.74
C GLN A 177 47.88 54.63 -2.16
N TRP A 178 46.96 54.45 -3.12
CA TRP A 178 47.31 54.17 -4.52
C TRP A 178 48.20 55.24 -5.14
N LYS A 179 47.94 56.52 -4.88
CA LYS A 179 48.76 57.63 -5.41
C LYS A 179 50.23 57.53 -4.95
N ARG A 180 50.49 56.95 -3.78
CA ARG A 180 51.83 56.78 -3.18
C ARG A 180 52.52 55.46 -3.53
N LEU A 181 51.84 54.53 -4.21
CA LEU A 181 52.43 53.24 -4.56
C LEU A 181 53.54 53.40 -5.60
N VAL A 182 54.68 52.78 -5.33
CA VAL A 182 55.74 52.55 -6.32
C VAL A 182 55.41 51.25 -7.04
N ILE A 183 55.40 51.30 -8.37
CA ILE A 183 55.02 50.18 -9.23
C ILE A 183 56.14 50.02 -10.24
N ASP A 184 56.63 48.79 -10.38
CA ASP A 184 57.67 48.47 -11.35
C ASP A 184 57.16 47.54 -12.47
N ARG A 185 58.06 47.18 -13.39
CA ARG A 185 57.73 46.29 -14.52
C ARG A 185 57.36 44.88 -14.05
N GLU A 186 57.96 44.39 -12.98
CA GLU A 186 57.70 43.04 -12.45
C GLU A 186 56.32 42.96 -11.80
N ASP A 187 55.88 44.02 -11.13
CA ASP A 187 54.53 44.18 -10.62
C ASP A 187 53.48 44.07 -11.72
N ILE A 188 53.71 44.72 -12.87
CA ILE A 188 52.81 44.63 -14.03
C ILE A 188 52.83 43.22 -14.62
N LYS A 189 54.01 42.64 -14.87
CA LYS A 189 54.11 41.28 -15.42
C LYS A 189 53.43 40.25 -14.52
N SER A 190 53.65 40.37 -13.21
CA SER A 190 52.99 39.54 -12.20
C SER A 190 51.47 39.68 -12.25
N PHE A 191 50.95 40.92 -12.29
CA PHE A 191 49.52 41.18 -12.42
C PHE A 191 48.94 40.63 -13.73
N MET A 192 49.58 40.89 -14.88
CA MET A 192 49.15 40.40 -16.19
C MET A 192 49.07 38.88 -16.25
N SER A 193 50.01 38.19 -15.59
CA SER A 193 49.99 36.72 -15.50
C SER A 193 48.81 36.20 -14.65
N SER A 194 48.39 36.98 -13.65
CA SER A 194 47.38 36.60 -12.66
C SER A 194 45.96 37.04 -13.05
N PHE A 195 45.83 38.12 -13.82
CA PHE A 195 44.56 38.75 -14.20
C PHE A 195 43.95 38.14 -15.46
N VAL A 196 42.65 37.87 -15.40
CA VAL A 196 41.87 37.33 -16.52
C VAL A 196 40.46 37.89 -16.52
N VAL A 197 39.93 38.17 -17.71
CA VAL A 197 38.54 38.57 -17.89
C VAL A 197 37.74 37.37 -18.40
N VAL A 198 36.69 36.99 -17.68
CA VAL A 198 35.76 35.92 -18.07
C VAL A 198 34.47 36.55 -18.58
N ASN A 199 34.13 36.30 -19.84
CA ASN A 199 32.89 36.79 -20.43
C ASN A 199 31.80 35.71 -20.38
N ILE A 200 30.83 35.87 -19.49
CA ILE A 200 29.73 34.92 -19.36
C ILE A 200 28.39 35.63 -19.10
N LYS A 201 27.39 35.29 -19.90
CA LYS A 201 26.02 35.82 -19.77
C LYS A 201 25.28 35.10 -18.64
N LEU A 202 24.37 35.83 -17.97
CA LEU A 202 23.52 35.31 -16.88
C LEU A 202 22.82 33.98 -17.25
N LYS A 203 22.21 33.90 -18.44
CA LYS A 203 21.51 32.69 -18.93
C LYS A 203 22.43 31.46 -18.99
N LYS A 204 23.71 31.66 -19.32
CA LYS A 204 24.69 30.58 -19.39
C LYS A 204 25.10 30.10 -18.00
N ILE A 205 25.28 31.02 -17.04
CA ILE A 205 25.53 30.67 -15.63
C ILE A 205 24.39 29.80 -15.09
N LYS A 206 23.12 30.22 -15.28
CA LYS A 206 21.94 29.43 -14.86
C LYS A 206 21.95 28.01 -15.45
N SER A 207 22.27 27.88 -16.74
CA SER A 207 22.39 26.58 -17.41
C SER A 207 23.52 25.72 -16.84
N LEU A 208 24.65 26.32 -16.45
CA LEU A 208 25.78 25.60 -15.85
C LEU A 208 25.44 25.11 -14.44
N ILE A 209 24.76 25.94 -13.63
CA ILE A 209 24.28 25.54 -12.30
C ILE A 209 23.33 24.33 -12.43
N LYS A 210 22.34 24.41 -13.33
CA LYS A 210 21.41 23.28 -13.59
C LYS A 210 22.15 22.02 -14.05
N SER A 211 23.13 22.15 -14.95
CA SER A 211 23.98 21.04 -15.40
C SER A 211 24.73 20.41 -14.22
N LYS A 212 25.43 21.23 -13.42
CA LYS A 212 26.21 20.77 -12.27
C LYS A 212 25.33 20.09 -11.23
N LEU A 213 24.15 20.63 -10.93
CA LEU A 213 23.17 19.97 -10.06
C LEU A 213 22.77 18.58 -10.61
N SER A 214 22.50 18.47 -11.92
CA SER A 214 22.17 17.17 -12.52
C SER A 214 23.36 16.19 -12.60
N GLU A 215 24.59 16.70 -12.61
CA GLU A 215 25.80 15.89 -12.59
C GLU A 215 26.10 15.34 -11.20
N LEU A 216 25.58 15.96 -10.13
CA LEU A 216 25.69 15.43 -8.78
C LEU A 216 24.89 14.13 -8.72
N LYS A 217 25.59 13.00 -8.90
CA LYS A 217 25.04 11.65 -8.72
C LYS A 217 24.91 11.32 -7.23
N TYR A 218 24.23 12.18 -6.48
CA TYR A 218 23.78 11.79 -5.16
C TYR A 218 22.63 10.80 -5.32
N GLU A 219 22.60 9.78 -4.48
CA GLU A 219 21.47 8.83 -4.41
C GLU A 219 20.19 9.49 -3.87
N PHE A 220 20.29 10.73 -3.38
CA PHE A 220 19.17 11.56 -2.94
C PHE A 220 18.75 12.50 -4.06
N PRO A 221 17.45 12.82 -4.11
CA PRO A 221 16.99 14.00 -4.83
C PRO A 221 17.78 15.23 -4.37
N VAL A 222 18.42 15.92 -5.29
CA VAL A 222 19.08 17.20 -5.03
C VAL A 222 18.02 18.30 -5.04
N SER A 223 18.17 19.34 -4.21
CA SER A 223 17.31 20.52 -4.23
C SER A 223 17.24 21.15 -5.62
N SER A 224 16.13 21.81 -5.92
CA SER A 224 15.92 22.53 -7.17
C SER A 224 16.92 23.68 -7.36
N TYR A 225 17.10 24.13 -8.61
CA TYR A 225 17.90 25.32 -8.89
C TYR A 225 17.36 26.55 -8.14
N GLU A 226 16.04 26.68 -8.07
CA GLU A 226 15.33 27.75 -7.39
C GLU A 226 15.66 27.74 -5.90
N TYR A 227 15.55 26.58 -5.23
CA TYR A 227 15.92 26.45 -3.82
C TYR A 227 17.39 26.82 -3.55
N VAL A 228 18.32 26.27 -4.34
CA VAL A 228 19.76 26.54 -4.14
C VAL A 228 20.07 28.01 -4.36
N LYS A 229 19.50 28.63 -5.40
CA LYS A 229 19.66 30.06 -5.67
C LYS A 229 19.26 30.89 -4.45
N ASP A 230 18.07 30.62 -3.91
CA ASP A 230 17.49 31.46 -2.87
C ASP A 230 18.27 31.33 -1.54
N HIS A 231 18.75 30.13 -1.20
CA HIS A 231 19.55 29.95 0.03
C HIS A 231 21.00 30.45 -0.10
N VAL A 232 21.58 30.44 -1.31
CA VAL A 232 22.86 31.11 -1.57
C VAL A 232 22.68 32.63 -1.48
N GLU A 233 21.55 33.16 -1.95
CA GLU A 233 21.18 34.56 -1.82
C GLU A 233 21.02 34.98 -0.35
N GLU A 234 20.33 34.18 0.46
CA GLU A 234 20.24 34.38 1.92
C GLU A 234 21.63 34.37 2.60
N TRP A 235 22.47 33.40 2.24
CA TRP A 235 23.83 33.31 2.75
C TRP A 235 24.67 34.55 2.39
N SER A 236 24.59 35.00 1.14
CA SER A 236 25.33 36.17 0.66
C SER A 236 24.88 37.47 1.34
N ASN A 237 23.68 37.51 1.90
CA ASN A 237 23.12 38.69 2.58
C ASN A 237 23.28 38.64 4.11
N LEU A 238 23.98 37.65 4.66
CA LEU A 238 24.27 37.59 6.10
C LEU A 238 25.03 38.84 6.55
N SER A 239 24.65 39.39 7.71
CA SER A 239 25.32 40.57 8.26
C SER A 239 26.76 40.26 8.64
N LEU A 240 27.64 41.27 8.61
CA LEU A 240 29.08 41.13 8.94
C LEU A 240 29.32 40.45 10.31
N ASN A 241 28.44 40.66 11.29
CA ASN A 241 28.56 40.05 12.61
C ASN A 241 28.18 38.55 12.65
N ASN A 242 27.44 38.08 11.64
CA ASN A 242 26.95 36.71 11.50
C ASN A 242 27.55 36.02 10.26
N PHE A 243 28.61 36.59 9.68
CA PHE A 243 29.21 36.09 8.46
C PHE A 243 29.89 34.74 8.71
N VAL A 244 29.57 33.76 7.86
CA VAL A 244 30.19 32.43 7.87
C VAL A 244 30.60 32.09 6.43
N PRO A 245 31.86 31.76 6.14
CA PRO A 245 32.28 31.30 4.81
C PRO A 245 31.48 30.07 4.38
N MET A 246 31.10 30.01 3.10
CA MET A 246 30.46 28.81 2.56
C MET A 246 31.52 27.73 2.33
N THR A 247 31.34 26.59 2.99
CA THR A 247 32.17 25.40 2.84
C THR A 247 31.42 24.33 2.04
N LYS A 248 32.11 23.21 1.75
CA LYS A 248 31.46 22.00 1.22
C LYS A 248 30.27 21.58 2.10
N ASP A 249 30.47 21.49 3.41
CA ASP A 249 29.43 21.02 4.35
C ASP A 249 28.21 21.96 4.36
N TYR A 250 28.43 23.28 4.34
CA TYR A 250 27.35 24.26 4.27
C TYR A 250 26.55 24.14 2.96
N LEU A 251 27.23 23.89 1.84
CA LEU A 251 26.57 23.67 0.56
C LEU A 251 25.79 22.35 0.53
N ILE A 252 26.31 21.27 1.09
CA ILE A 252 25.55 20.01 1.20
C ILE A 252 24.28 20.22 2.04
N PHE A 253 24.35 21.00 3.12
CA PHE A 253 23.15 21.39 3.87
C PHE A 253 22.09 22.08 2.98
N ILE A 254 22.49 23.02 2.11
CA ILE A 254 21.57 23.63 1.14
C ILE A 254 21.04 22.58 0.15
N LEU A 255 21.90 21.71 -0.39
CA LEU A 255 21.52 20.76 -1.43
C LEU A 255 20.59 19.64 -0.95
N CYS A 256 20.64 19.29 0.33
CA CYS A 256 19.77 18.28 0.94
C CYS A 256 18.62 18.90 1.75
N GLY A 257 18.68 20.20 2.03
CA GLY A 257 17.76 20.90 2.93
C GLY A 257 16.30 20.91 2.47
N GLU A 258 16.04 21.03 1.16
CA GLU A 258 14.67 21.06 0.61
C GLU A 258 13.93 19.76 0.90
N HIS A 259 14.59 18.64 0.60
CA HIS A 259 14.04 17.30 0.79
C HIS A 259 13.92 16.95 2.28
N ASN A 260 14.93 17.31 3.08
CA ASN A 260 14.89 17.17 4.53
C ASN A 260 13.70 17.94 5.14
N ARG A 261 13.52 19.21 4.76
CA ARG A 261 12.43 20.08 5.22
C ARG A 261 11.07 19.49 4.83
N ASN A 262 10.89 19.10 3.57
CA ASN A 262 9.65 18.49 3.10
C ASN A 262 9.33 17.17 3.83
N PHE A 263 10.36 16.36 4.12
CA PHE A 263 10.21 15.13 4.91
C PHE A 263 9.80 15.42 6.36
N LEU A 264 10.55 16.30 7.04
CA LEU A 264 10.28 16.70 8.41
C LEU A 264 8.91 17.34 8.56
N GLN A 265 8.50 18.21 7.64
CA GLN A 265 7.21 18.89 7.68
C GLN A 265 6.04 17.89 7.67
N LYS A 266 6.13 16.80 6.89
CA LYS A 266 5.12 15.72 6.92
C LYS A 266 5.02 15.06 8.30
N LEU A 267 6.16 14.80 8.94
CA LEU A 267 6.21 14.22 10.28
C LEU A 267 5.71 15.20 11.35
N VAL A 268 6.13 16.47 11.28
CA VAL A 268 5.72 17.54 12.21
C VAL A 268 4.22 17.78 12.16
N ASN A 269 3.61 17.72 10.97
CA ASN A 269 2.16 17.90 10.79
C ASN A 269 1.32 16.72 11.33
N THR A 270 1.94 15.58 11.61
CA THR A 270 1.24 14.41 12.12
C THR A 270 0.83 14.62 13.59
N LYS A 271 -0.46 14.74 13.91
CA LYS A 271 -0.97 15.04 15.28
C LYS A 271 -0.87 13.89 16.29
N ILE A 272 0.29 13.25 16.36
CA ILE A 272 0.62 12.18 17.29
C ILE A 272 1.61 12.70 18.31
N TYR A 273 1.25 12.57 19.58
CA TYR A 273 2.03 13.02 20.73
C TYR A 273 2.16 11.90 21.76
N PHE A 274 3.27 11.95 22.51
CA PHE A 274 3.67 10.93 23.47
C PHE A 274 3.79 11.55 24.86
N LYS A 275 3.29 10.83 25.87
CA LYS A 275 3.33 11.25 27.27
C LYS A 275 4.78 11.48 27.72
N GLU A 276 5.65 10.54 27.36
CA GLU A 276 7.08 10.59 27.66
C GLU A 276 7.87 10.99 26.41
N SER A 277 8.91 11.81 26.59
CA SER A 277 9.87 12.18 25.57
C SER A 277 11.23 11.56 25.85
N TYR A 278 12.03 11.37 24.80
CA TYR A 278 13.44 11.05 24.95
C TYR A 278 14.19 12.30 25.45
N GLN A 279 14.80 12.22 26.63
CA GLN A 279 15.51 13.35 27.24
C GLN A 279 17.03 13.14 27.19
N PHE A 280 17.73 14.19 26.77
CA PHE A 280 19.18 14.31 26.90
C PHE A 280 19.48 14.77 28.34
N ASN A 281 20.14 13.91 29.13
CA ASN A 281 20.52 14.24 30.50
C ASN A 281 21.98 14.72 30.49
N SER A 282 22.93 13.79 30.67
CA SER A 282 24.39 14.02 30.60
C SER A 282 24.98 13.81 29.21
N ASP A 283 24.33 12.98 28.38
CA ASP A 283 24.88 12.53 27.11
C ASP A 283 24.22 13.30 25.96
N ASN A 284 25.01 13.64 24.93
CA ASN A 284 24.54 14.32 23.72
C ASN A 284 24.12 13.35 22.60
N ILE A 285 24.29 12.04 22.81
CA ILE A 285 23.92 10.99 21.86
C ILE A 285 22.96 10.02 22.53
N ILE A 286 21.80 9.78 21.90
CA ILE A 286 20.82 8.79 22.31
C ILE A 286 20.69 7.74 21.21
N CYS A 287 20.89 6.47 21.55
CA CYS A 287 20.62 5.36 20.66
C CYS A 287 19.21 4.82 20.92
N VAL A 288 18.32 4.93 19.94
CA VAL A 288 16.98 4.35 19.97
C VAL A 288 17.03 3.00 19.27
N GLN A 289 16.92 1.96 20.07
CA GLN A 289 16.87 0.60 19.57
C GLN A 289 15.45 0.31 19.10
N VAL A 290 15.31 -0.06 17.82
CA VAL A 290 14.01 -0.31 17.20
C VAL A 290 13.87 -1.78 16.84
N ASN A 291 12.88 -2.43 17.45
CA ASN A 291 12.53 -3.81 17.10
C ASN A 291 11.47 -3.83 15.99
N ASP A 292 10.58 -2.82 15.92
CA ASP A 292 9.58 -2.60 14.87
C ASP A 292 9.15 -1.11 14.79
N ASN A 293 8.35 -0.73 13.79
CA ASN A 293 7.59 0.54 13.71
C ASN A 293 8.42 1.84 13.83
N ILE A 294 9.45 1.96 12.99
CA ILE A 294 10.39 3.09 12.94
C ILE A 294 9.68 4.45 12.79
N ALA A 295 8.56 4.50 12.05
CA ALA A 295 7.75 5.72 11.86
C ALA A 295 7.34 6.36 13.20
N MET A 296 6.85 5.54 14.14
CA MET A 296 6.41 6.03 15.44
C MET A 296 7.58 6.48 16.30
N HIS A 297 8.74 5.79 16.23
CA HIS A 297 9.95 6.23 16.93
C HIS A 297 10.48 7.56 16.38
N LEU A 298 10.45 7.78 15.07
CA LEU A 298 10.83 9.06 14.45
C LEU A 298 9.91 10.20 14.93
N ILE A 299 8.60 9.99 14.96
CA ILE A 299 7.68 11.00 15.49
C ILE A 299 8.00 11.26 16.95
N LYS A 300 8.24 10.22 17.77
CA LYS A 300 8.62 10.39 19.18
C LYS A 300 9.93 11.17 19.33
N ILE A 301 10.95 10.91 18.49
CA ILE A 301 12.20 11.69 18.45
C ILE A 301 11.90 13.16 18.16
N LEU A 302 11.15 13.45 17.10
CA LEU A 302 10.84 14.84 16.71
C LEU A 302 10.02 15.58 17.78
N ARG A 303 9.03 14.91 18.40
CA ARG A 303 8.29 15.48 19.55
C ARG A 303 9.19 15.71 20.75
N SER A 304 10.22 14.88 20.94
CA SER A 304 11.20 15.07 22.00
C SER A 304 12.08 16.30 21.75
N ILE A 305 12.52 16.49 20.50
CA ILE A 305 13.27 17.68 20.10
C ILE A 305 12.42 18.94 20.32
N GLN A 306 11.18 18.96 19.84
CA GLN A 306 10.26 20.08 20.01
C GLN A 306 9.98 20.42 21.49
N LYS A 307 9.79 19.40 22.34
CA LYS A 307 9.61 19.61 23.80
C LYS A 307 10.88 20.18 24.46
N SER A 308 12.06 19.86 23.93
CA SER A 308 13.35 20.34 24.46
C SER A 308 13.77 21.71 23.92
N GLU A 309 13.11 22.20 22.86
CA GLU A 309 13.47 23.44 22.21
C GLU A 309 12.87 24.65 22.92
N THR A 310 13.75 25.53 23.41
CA THR A 310 13.42 26.92 23.79
C THR A 310 13.73 27.91 22.66
N SER A 311 14.11 27.40 21.48
CA SER A 311 14.68 28.16 20.37
C SER A 311 13.61 28.80 19.48
N SER A 312 13.94 29.93 18.85
CA SER A 312 13.05 30.66 17.94
C SER A 312 13.03 30.12 16.51
N LEU A 313 13.86 29.12 16.19
CA LEU A 313 13.98 28.56 14.84
C LEU A 313 13.05 27.35 14.64
N PRO A 314 12.43 27.19 13.46
CA PRO A 314 11.65 25.99 13.13
C PRO A 314 12.51 24.71 13.19
N LEU A 315 11.90 23.61 13.61
CA LEU A 315 12.54 22.28 13.69
C LEU A 315 13.19 21.88 12.35
N GLU A 316 12.54 22.22 11.25
CA GLU A 316 12.96 21.88 9.90
C GLU A 316 14.22 22.63 9.45
N GLU A 317 14.60 23.70 10.15
CA GLU A 317 15.78 24.51 9.83
C GLU A 317 17.02 24.14 10.66
N ASN A 318 16.84 23.49 11.81
CA ASN A 318 17.93 23.15 12.73
C ASN A 318 18.11 21.63 12.97
N THR A 319 17.29 20.80 12.35
CA THR A 319 17.33 19.34 12.44
C THR A 319 17.65 18.72 11.09
N LEU A 320 18.69 17.88 11.05
CA LEU A 320 19.03 17.06 9.89
C LEU A 320 18.50 15.63 10.12
N CYS A 321 17.54 15.21 9.29
CA CYS A 321 16.85 13.92 9.36
C CYS A 321 16.53 13.42 7.94
N LEU A 322 17.52 12.86 7.27
CA LEU A 322 17.33 12.28 5.93
C LEU A 322 17.02 10.80 6.04
N MET A 323 16.15 10.27 5.18
CA MET A 323 15.83 8.84 5.06
C MET A 323 15.65 8.50 3.57
N GLN A 324 16.26 7.40 3.11
CA GLN A 324 16.71 7.26 1.71
C GLN A 324 15.63 6.89 0.69
N LYS A 325 14.41 6.47 1.08
CA LYS A 325 13.36 6.16 0.08
C LYS A 325 11.95 6.43 0.59
N MET A 326 11.26 7.40 -0.04
CA MET A 326 9.80 7.49 0.03
C MET A 326 9.20 6.52 -1.00
N GLU A 327 8.45 5.53 -0.54
CA GLU A 327 7.45 4.85 -1.37
C GLU A 327 6.07 5.49 -1.08
N ASN A 328 5.10 5.28 -1.97
CA ASN A 328 3.93 6.14 -2.21
C ASN A 328 3.02 6.48 -0.99
N THR A 329 3.24 5.92 0.20
CA THR A 329 2.52 6.25 1.44
C THR A 329 3.45 6.40 2.65
N PHE A 330 3.02 7.17 3.66
CA PHE A 330 3.80 7.50 4.85
C PHE A 330 4.30 6.27 5.64
N TYR A 331 3.59 5.15 5.59
CA TYR A 331 3.93 3.93 6.33
C TYR A 331 4.79 2.92 5.54
N GLU A 332 5.03 3.15 4.25
CA GLU A 332 5.88 2.31 3.37
C GLU A 332 7.29 2.88 3.19
N ILE A 333 7.64 3.94 3.92
CA ILE A 333 8.96 4.58 3.83
C ILE A 333 10.05 3.59 4.25
N LYS A 334 11.09 3.45 3.40
CA LYS A 334 12.28 2.67 3.73
C LYS A 334 13.21 3.52 4.58
N TYR A 335 13.46 3.06 5.79
CA TYR A 335 14.21 3.79 6.82
C TYR A 335 15.70 3.42 6.91
N THR A 336 16.24 2.77 5.88
CA THR A 336 17.67 2.42 5.79
C THR A 336 18.43 3.46 4.98
N MET A 337 19.72 3.62 5.26
CA MET A 337 20.59 4.55 4.52
C MET A 337 21.91 3.89 4.13
N GLU A 338 22.43 4.22 2.96
CA GLU A 338 23.77 3.78 2.54
C GLU A 338 24.88 4.48 3.34
N TYR A 339 25.99 3.78 3.53
CA TYR A 339 27.10 4.22 4.40
C TYR A 339 27.66 5.60 4.02
N ASN A 340 27.90 5.84 2.72
CA ASN A 340 28.49 7.09 2.23
C ASN A 340 27.59 8.30 2.54
N VAL A 341 26.28 8.09 2.50
CA VAL A 341 25.28 9.11 2.81
C VAL A 341 25.38 9.50 4.27
N ILE A 342 25.43 8.50 5.14
CA ILE A 342 25.54 8.74 6.57
C ILE A 342 26.81 9.53 6.86
N CYS A 343 27.92 9.23 6.18
CA CYS A 343 29.14 10.02 6.29
C CYS A 343 28.92 11.49 5.88
N ASP A 344 28.30 11.73 4.73
CA ASP A 344 27.99 13.09 4.26
C ASP A 344 27.07 13.84 5.23
N MET A 345 26.09 13.16 5.83
CA MET A 345 25.21 13.74 6.86
C MET A 345 25.97 14.11 8.14
N ILE A 346 26.84 13.22 8.63
CA ILE A 346 27.64 13.48 9.82
C ILE A 346 28.61 14.65 9.58
N ASN A 347 29.18 14.75 8.38
CA ASN A 347 30.00 15.91 8.00
C ASN A 347 29.15 17.19 7.96
N THR A 348 27.98 17.16 7.33
CA THR A 348 27.04 18.28 7.26
C THR A 348 26.56 18.73 8.64
N PHE A 349 26.45 17.79 9.59
CA PHE A 349 26.06 18.08 10.97
C PHE A 349 27.04 19.01 11.67
N ARG A 350 28.28 19.19 11.20
CA ARG A 350 29.20 20.20 11.75
C ARG A 350 28.73 21.63 11.54
N CYS A 351 27.83 21.88 10.59
CA CYS A 351 27.27 23.22 10.34
C CYS A 351 26.60 23.80 11.60
N ASP A 352 26.97 25.02 12.00
CA ASP A 352 26.49 25.69 13.22
C ASP A 352 24.97 25.88 13.27
N LYS A 353 24.33 25.96 12.10
CA LYS A 353 22.85 26.06 12.01
C LYS A 353 22.15 24.78 12.46
N ILE A 354 22.83 23.63 12.44
CA ILE A 354 22.25 22.33 12.78
C ILE A 354 22.58 21.97 14.22
N LYS A 355 21.53 21.82 15.02
CA LYS A 355 21.62 21.43 16.44
C LYS A 355 21.30 19.96 16.64
N TYR A 356 20.44 19.39 15.80
CA TYR A 356 19.96 18.02 15.94
C TYR A 356 20.28 17.19 14.70
N LEU A 357 20.78 15.97 14.92
CA LEU A 357 20.93 14.96 13.88
C LEU A 357 20.08 13.73 14.24
N VAL A 358 19.28 13.27 13.29
CA VAL A 358 18.56 11.99 13.37
C VAL A 358 19.05 11.10 12.25
N VAL A 359 19.65 9.96 12.59
CA VAL A 359 20.33 9.07 11.64
C VAL A 359 20.00 7.61 11.88
N SER A 360 19.95 6.81 10.80
CA SER A 360 19.62 5.38 10.86
C SER A 360 20.81 4.51 10.54
N PHE A 361 21.19 3.64 11.48
CA PHE A 361 22.29 2.67 11.37
C PHE A 361 21.78 1.25 11.06
N LEU A 362 20.51 1.10 10.69
CA LEU A 362 19.86 -0.22 10.50
C LEU A 362 20.50 -1.09 9.39
N SER A 363 21.14 -0.46 8.42
CA SER A 363 21.83 -1.08 7.27
C SER A 363 23.33 -1.25 7.45
N LEU A 364 23.91 -0.75 8.55
CA LEU A 364 25.35 -0.80 8.80
C LEU A 364 25.77 -2.11 9.45
N ASN A 365 27.03 -2.48 9.24
CA ASN A 365 27.70 -3.51 10.02
C ASN A 365 28.30 -2.94 11.31
N GLU A 366 28.87 -3.80 12.15
CA GLU A 366 29.41 -3.43 13.46
C GLU A 366 30.59 -2.43 13.35
N ASP A 367 31.56 -2.70 12.48
CA ASP A 367 32.73 -1.84 12.27
C ASP A 367 32.34 -0.43 11.81
N GLN A 368 31.45 -0.35 10.81
CA GLN A 368 30.92 0.92 10.30
C GLN A 368 30.15 1.67 11.38
N THR A 369 29.36 0.97 12.19
CA THR A 369 28.60 1.56 13.29
C THR A 369 29.54 2.20 14.32
N LEU A 370 30.61 1.50 14.70
CA LEU A 370 31.60 1.98 15.66
C LEU A 370 32.36 3.20 15.13
N GLU A 371 32.80 3.16 13.87
CA GLU A 371 33.51 4.27 13.22
C GLU A 371 32.67 5.56 13.22
N LEU A 372 31.42 5.47 12.78
CA LEU A 372 30.53 6.63 12.69
C LEU A 372 30.09 7.13 14.06
N TYR A 373 29.90 6.25 15.03
CA TYR A 373 29.63 6.63 16.40
C TYR A 373 30.77 7.48 16.98
N ASN A 374 32.02 7.02 16.84
CA ASN A 374 33.19 7.76 17.34
C ASN A 374 33.33 9.15 16.70
N LYS A 375 33.00 9.28 15.40
CA LYS A 375 32.95 10.58 14.72
C LYS A 375 31.90 11.51 15.32
N LEU A 376 30.71 10.98 15.65
CA LEU A 376 29.63 11.74 16.27
C LEU A 376 29.96 12.15 17.70
N ASP A 377 30.55 11.25 18.48
CA ASP A 377 31.00 11.53 19.84
C ASP A 377 32.02 12.67 19.86
N LEU A 378 32.98 12.67 18.93
CA LEU A 378 33.93 13.77 18.76
C LEU A 378 33.21 15.12 18.48
N ILE A 379 32.29 15.14 17.51
CA ILE A 379 31.54 16.36 17.15
C ILE A 379 30.74 16.90 18.34
N THR A 380 30.06 16.03 19.10
CA THR A 380 29.25 16.45 20.25
C THR A 380 30.05 16.82 21.49
N LYS A 381 31.32 16.42 21.58
CA LYS A 381 32.28 16.90 22.57
C LYS A 381 32.87 18.26 22.20
N GLU A 382 33.14 18.48 20.91
CA GLU A 382 33.60 19.77 20.38
C GLU A 382 32.53 20.86 20.50
N ASP A 383 31.27 20.52 20.22
CA ASP A 383 30.11 21.41 20.41
C ASP A 383 29.04 20.75 21.30
N PRO A 384 29.00 21.07 22.61
CA PRO A 384 28.01 20.52 23.53
C PRO A 384 26.55 20.87 23.21
N ASN A 385 26.28 21.83 22.30
CA ASN A 385 24.93 22.16 21.87
C ASN A 385 24.39 21.19 20.81
N LYS A 386 25.26 20.40 20.18
CA LYS A 386 24.89 19.41 19.17
C LYS A 386 24.39 18.13 19.83
N LYS A 387 23.24 17.66 19.38
CA LYS A 387 22.53 16.49 19.91
C LYS A 387 22.18 15.51 18.81
N VAL A 388 22.29 14.22 19.10
CA VAL A 388 22.17 13.15 18.10
C VAL A 388 21.22 12.06 18.57
N PHE A 389 20.33 11.64 17.67
CA PHE A 389 19.53 10.42 17.79
C PHE A 389 19.98 9.41 16.74
N ILE A 390 20.36 8.21 17.19
CA ILE A 390 20.78 7.11 16.33
C ILE A 390 19.73 6.00 16.41
N ILE A 391 19.13 5.63 15.28
CA ILE A 391 18.22 4.49 15.18
C ILE A 391 19.03 3.24 14.84
N THR A 392 19.00 2.22 15.69
CA THR A 392 19.87 1.04 15.57
C THR A 392 19.16 -0.28 15.86
N LYS A 393 19.80 -1.40 15.51
CA LYS A 393 19.39 -2.77 15.85
C LYS A 393 19.90 -3.17 17.23
N GLU A 394 19.27 -4.21 17.78
CA GLU A 394 19.40 -4.69 19.17
C GLU A 394 20.82 -5.07 19.65
N GLN A 395 21.79 -5.32 18.75
CA GLN A 395 23.00 -6.07 19.10
C GLN A 395 24.34 -5.33 18.94
N TYR A 396 24.42 -4.23 18.18
CA TYR A 396 25.74 -3.69 17.76
C TYR A 396 26.45 -2.78 18.77
N LEU A 397 25.71 -2.09 19.64
CA LEU A 397 26.28 -1.12 20.60
C LEU A 397 26.23 -1.63 22.05
N GLN A 398 25.63 -2.80 22.29
CA GLN A 398 25.56 -3.40 23.63
C GLN A 398 26.82 -4.21 23.98
N ASN A 399 27.58 -4.64 22.97
CA ASN A 399 28.79 -5.47 23.14
C ASN A 399 30.10 -4.67 23.20
N SER A 400 30.06 -3.36 22.96
CA SER A 400 31.25 -2.50 23.00
C SER A 400 31.46 -1.93 24.40
N GLU A 401 32.71 -1.62 24.78
CA GLU A 401 33.05 -0.95 26.05
C GLU A 401 32.54 0.51 26.14
N ILE A 402 31.70 0.95 25.20
CA ILE A 402 31.22 2.31 25.07
C ILE A 402 29.97 2.48 25.95
N LEU A 403 30.04 3.41 26.90
CA LEU A 403 28.90 3.85 27.70
C LEU A 403 27.93 4.67 26.84
N VAL A 404 27.03 4.01 26.11
CA VAL A 404 25.99 4.65 25.30
C VAL A 404 24.63 4.51 25.97
N LYS A 405 23.91 5.63 26.11
CA LYS A 405 22.49 5.60 26.49
C LYS A 405 21.66 4.96 25.37
N THR A 406 21.40 3.67 25.52
CA THR A 406 20.53 2.90 24.63
C THR A 406 19.14 2.80 25.23
N ILE A 407 18.13 3.26 24.48
CA ILE A 407 16.72 3.17 24.85
C ILE A 407 16.10 2.04 24.04
N ASN A 408 15.75 0.95 24.71
CA ASN A 408 14.91 -0.11 24.15
C ASN A 408 13.44 0.24 24.40
N ASP A 409 12.89 1.04 23.50
CA ASP A 409 11.52 1.52 23.61
C ASP A 409 10.58 0.65 22.77
N LYS A 410 9.42 0.33 23.33
CA LYS A 410 8.30 -0.28 22.59
C LYS A 410 7.12 0.66 22.69
N ILE A 411 6.58 1.06 21.54
CA ILE A 411 5.50 2.04 21.50
C ILE A 411 4.15 1.32 21.66
N TYR A 412 3.54 1.54 22.82
CA TYR A 412 2.20 1.08 23.17
C TYR A 412 1.17 2.20 23.01
N PHE A 413 -0.11 1.84 22.84
CA PHE A 413 -1.18 2.83 22.73
C PHE A 413 -1.27 3.74 23.96
N ASN A 414 -1.02 3.23 25.17
CA ASN A 414 -1.00 4.05 26.39
C ASN A 414 0.15 5.06 26.48
N SER A 415 1.22 4.88 25.71
CA SER A 415 2.37 5.79 25.67
C SER A 415 2.02 7.11 24.97
N LEU A 416 0.91 7.13 24.21
CA LEU A 416 0.38 8.30 23.54
C LEU A 416 -0.35 9.22 24.52
N GLU A 417 -0.35 10.53 24.25
CA GLU A 417 -1.13 11.51 25.01
C GLU A 417 -2.64 11.30 24.81
N THR A 418 -3.46 11.71 25.78
CA THR A 418 -4.91 11.47 25.79
C THR A 418 -5.60 11.98 24.54
N ASP A 419 -5.25 13.19 24.07
CA ASP A 419 -5.84 13.77 22.86
C ASP A 419 -5.47 12.98 21.60
N THR A 420 -4.24 12.46 21.53
CA THR A 420 -3.81 11.56 20.45
C THR A 420 -4.56 10.23 20.50
N GLN A 421 -4.77 9.66 21.68
CA GLN A 421 -5.56 8.44 21.84
C GLN A 421 -6.99 8.65 21.35
N GLN A 422 -7.64 9.74 21.76
CA GLN A 422 -8.99 10.08 21.32
C GLN A 422 -9.06 10.31 19.81
N TYR A 423 -8.06 10.99 19.23
CA TYR A 423 -7.95 11.18 17.79
C TYR A 423 -7.88 9.85 17.03
N ILE A 424 -7.06 8.90 17.50
CA ILE A 424 -6.92 7.57 16.87
C ILE A 424 -8.21 6.76 17.05
N LEU A 425 -8.82 6.78 18.24
CA LEU A 425 -10.09 6.11 18.52
C LEU A 425 -11.24 6.65 17.66
N GLY A 426 -11.23 7.93 17.31
CA GLY A 426 -12.19 8.57 16.41
C GLY A 426 -12.01 8.27 14.92
N LYS A 427 -10.94 7.57 14.52
CA LYS A 427 -10.71 7.21 13.10
C LYS A 427 -11.80 6.26 12.61
N LYS A 428 -12.26 6.49 11.38
CA LYS A 428 -13.26 5.66 10.70
C LYS A 428 -12.59 4.47 10.02
N ILE A 429 -13.24 3.33 10.09
CA ILE A 429 -12.81 2.04 9.54
C ILE A 429 -14.03 1.31 8.95
N SER A 430 -13.80 0.47 7.94
CA SER A 430 -14.83 -0.36 7.32
C SER A 430 -14.86 -1.72 8.00
N PHE A 431 -15.76 -1.94 8.95
CA PHE A 431 -15.95 -3.23 9.61
C PHE A 431 -17.03 -4.03 8.88
N GLN A 432 -16.65 -5.13 8.22
CA GLN A 432 -17.55 -5.97 7.40
C GLN A 432 -18.44 -5.15 6.43
N GLY A 433 -17.89 -4.08 5.84
CA GLY A 433 -18.57 -3.18 4.92
C GLY A 433 -19.37 -2.04 5.55
N GLU A 434 -19.43 -1.96 6.89
CA GLU A 434 -20.08 -0.87 7.63
C GLU A 434 -19.04 0.12 8.14
N LEU A 435 -19.30 1.42 7.98
CA LEU A 435 -18.38 2.48 8.41
C LEU A 435 -18.58 2.75 9.90
N VAL A 436 -17.61 2.35 10.73
CA VAL A 436 -17.62 2.51 12.19
C VAL A 436 -16.37 3.24 12.65
N THR A 437 -16.32 3.72 13.89
CA THR A 437 -15.08 4.24 14.48
C THR A 437 -14.28 3.13 15.16
N LEU A 438 -12.97 3.32 15.34
CA LEU A 438 -12.15 2.41 16.12
C LEU A 438 -12.66 2.29 17.57
N MET A 439 -13.18 3.39 18.13
CA MET A 439 -13.83 3.41 19.44
C MET A 439 -15.04 2.47 19.49
N ASP A 440 -15.87 2.45 18.44
CA ASP A 440 -17.05 1.58 18.39
C ASP A 440 -16.65 0.10 18.44
N LEU A 441 -15.57 -0.29 17.74
CA LEU A 441 -15.06 -1.67 17.83
C LEU A 441 -14.59 -2.01 19.24
N ILE A 442 -13.79 -1.13 19.84
CA ILE A 442 -13.21 -1.34 21.17
C ILE A 442 -14.29 -1.40 22.25
N ASN A 443 -15.29 -0.52 22.20
CA ASN A 443 -16.41 -0.55 23.15
C ASN A 443 -17.23 -1.85 23.09
N ASN A 444 -17.21 -2.55 21.97
CA ASN A 444 -17.92 -3.81 21.74
C ASN A 444 -17.10 -5.07 22.07
N THR A 445 -15.95 -4.92 22.74
CA THR A 445 -15.06 -6.02 23.11
C THR A 445 -15.01 -6.24 24.62
N LYS A 446 -15.04 -7.52 25.05
CA LYS A 446 -14.82 -7.87 26.46
C LYS A 446 -13.33 -7.77 26.80
N ASN A 447 -12.97 -7.23 27.96
CA ASN A 447 -11.60 -7.20 28.52
C ASN A 447 -10.52 -6.43 27.73
N ILE A 448 -10.77 -6.04 26.46
CA ILE A 448 -9.83 -5.16 25.73
C ILE A 448 -9.76 -3.78 26.38
N ASN A 449 -10.84 -3.22 26.92
CA ASN A 449 -10.79 -1.91 27.57
C ASN A 449 -9.75 -1.84 28.70
N SER A 450 -9.59 -2.91 29.47
CA SER A 450 -8.50 -3.06 30.46
C SER A 450 -7.13 -3.34 29.81
N GLY A 451 -7.12 -4.02 28.66
CA GLY A 451 -5.92 -4.39 27.90
C GLY A 451 -5.43 -3.38 26.85
N LEU A 452 -6.14 -2.28 26.61
CA LEU A 452 -5.75 -1.19 25.70
C LEU A 452 -4.37 -0.64 26.08
N ASN A 453 -4.06 -0.68 27.37
CA ASN A 453 -2.77 -0.24 27.90
C ASN A 453 -1.59 -1.09 27.40
N GLU A 454 -1.84 -2.32 26.98
CA GLU A 454 -0.80 -3.27 26.54
C GLU A 454 -0.80 -3.48 25.02
N ILE A 455 -1.64 -2.76 24.27
CA ILE A 455 -1.67 -2.89 22.82
C ILE A 455 -0.45 -2.18 22.24
N LYS A 456 0.51 -2.98 21.76
CA LYS A 456 1.62 -2.51 20.92
C LYS A 456 1.03 -1.96 19.62
N ILE A 457 1.53 -0.80 19.18
CA ILE A 457 1.13 -0.23 17.89
C ILE A 457 1.83 -1.03 16.78
N ASP A 458 1.12 -2.03 16.26
CA ASP A 458 1.55 -2.92 15.19
C ASP A 458 1.29 -2.33 13.78
N GLU A 459 1.51 -3.12 12.73
CA GLU A 459 1.33 -2.68 11.35
C GLU A 459 -0.14 -2.34 11.03
N CYS A 460 -1.10 -3.08 11.60
CA CYS A 460 -2.52 -2.82 11.43
C CYS A 460 -2.90 -1.45 12.01
N LEU A 461 -2.54 -1.19 13.27
CA LEU A 461 -2.79 0.11 13.89
C LEU A 461 -2.02 1.23 13.19
N LYS A 462 -0.79 0.97 12.72
CA LYS A 462 -0.04 1.93 11.89
C LYS A 462 -0.83 2.31 10.63
N LYS A 463 -1.38 1.34 9.91
CA LYS A 463 -2.24 1.60 8.75
C LYS A 463 -3.44 2.46 9.18
N ILE A 464 -4.17 2.09 10.23
CA ILE A 464 -5.32 2.88 10.70
C ILE A 464 -4.94 4.33 11.08
N ILE A 465 -3.78 4.52 11.74
CA ILE A 465 -3.30 5.83 12.19
C ILE A 465 -2.94 6.72 10.98
N PHE A 466 -2.22 6.16 10.01
CA PHE A 466 -1.59 6.93 8.93
C PHE A 466 -2.33 6.88 7.59
N ASN A 467 -3.28 5.96 7.36
CA ASN A 467 -4.06 5.96 6.12
C ASN A 467 -5.11 7.06 6.11
N GLU A 468 -5.31 7.63 4.92
CA GLU A 468 -6.44 8.52 4.62
C GLU A 468 -7.66 7.71 4.11
N GLU A 469 -7.44 6.51 3.57
CA GLU A 469 -8.49 5.59 3.16
C GLU A 469 -9.01 4.72 4.32
N ASN A 470 -10.27 4.30 4.24
CA ASN A 470 -10.91 3.48 5.28
C ASN A 470 -10.28 2.09 5.30
N TYR A 471 -9.45 1.79 6.31
CA TYR A 471 -8.95 0.45 6.57
C TYR A 471 -10.12 -0.52 6.79
N SER A 472 -10.08 -1.68 6.15
CA SER A 472 -11.15 -2.67 6.23
C SER A 472 -10.79 -3.80 7.17
N ILE A 473 -11.68 -4.10 8.12
CA ILE A 473 -11.56 -5.22 9.05
C ILE A 473 -12.68 -6.21 8.79
N GLY A 474 -12.30 -7.47 8.65
CA GLY A 474 -13.19 -8.59 8.49
C GLY A 474 -13.79 -8.74 7.09
N SER A 475 -14.10 -9.98 6.72
CA SER A 475 -14.73 -10.29 5.44
C SER A 475 -16.22 -9.93 5.51
N ASN A 476 -16.71 -9.13 4.56
CA ASN A 476 -18.15 -8.92 4.44
C ASN A 476 -18.75 -10.18 3.80
N LEU A 477 -19.69 -10.81 4.49
CA LEU A 477 -20.54 -11.82 3.90
C LEU A 477 -21.27 -11.12 2.75
N GLN A 478 -20.87 -11.37 1.49
CA GLN A 478 -21.51 -10.76 0.33
C GLN A 478 -22.99 -11.15 0.35
N ILE A 479 -23.81 -10.29 0.95
CA ILE A 479 -25.23 -10.20 0.65
C ILE A 479 -25.21 -9.87 -0.84
N SER A 480 -25.55 -10.85 -1.67
CA SER A 480 -25.56 -10.70 -3.12
C SER A 480 -26.15 -9.33 -3.47
N SER A 481 -25.48 -8.61 -4.36
CA SER A 481 -25.70 -7.19 -4.69
C SER A 481 -27.09 -6.85 -5.26
N LYS A 482 -28.02 -7.80 -5.24
CA LYS A 482 -29.45 -7.58 -5.23
C LYS A 482 -30.07 -8.57 -4.23
N PRO A 483 -30.98 -8.14 -3.34
CA PRO A 483 -31.94 -9.06 -2.76
C PRO A 483 -32.51 -9.89 -3.91
N GLU A 484 -32.64 -11.22 -3.76
CA GLU A 484 -33.58 -11.92 -4.64
C GLU A 484 -34.89 -11.12 -4.51
N GLU A 485 -35.41 -10.59 -5.62
CA GLU A 485 -36.51 -9.58 -5.64
C GLU A 485 -37.77 -10.05 -4.88
N PHE A 486 -37.80 -11.31 -4.44
CA PHE A 486 -38.88 -11.94 -3.71
C PHE A 486 -38.36 -12.99 -2.70
N TYR A 487 -38.46 -12.70 -1.39
CA TYR A 487 -38.24 -13.66 -0.29
C TYR A 487 -39.58 -14.00 0.38
N VAL A 488 -39.81 -15.28 0.67
CA VAL A 488 -41.00 -15.74 1.42
C VAL A 488 -40.55 -16.14 2.81
N GLU A 489 -41.07 -15.44 3.83
CA GLU A 489 -40.83 -15.77 5.23
C GLU A 489 -41.28 -17.21 5.52
N ARG A 490 -40.41 -17.99 6.14
CA ARG A 490 -40.64 -19.40 6.46
C ARG A 490 -41.06 -19.54 7.92
N SER A 491 -41.73 -20.66 8.19
CA SER A 491 -41.93 -21.13 9.56
C SER A 491 -40.80 -22.08 9.94
N LEU A 492 -40.35 -21.96 11.18
CA LEU A 492 -39.31 -22.77 11.80
C LEU A 492 -39.95 -23.65 12.87
N ILE A 493 -39.44 -24.87 13.03
CA ILE A 493 -39.84 -25.80 14.09
C ILE A 493 -38.65 -26.02 15.01
N SER A 494 -38.83 -25.73 16.30
CA SER A 494 -37.92 -26.17 17.36
C SER A 494 -38.71 -26.72 18.53
N ASN A 495 -38.25 -27.81 19.15
CA ASN A 495 -38.91 -28.44 20.30
C ASN A 495 -40.43 -28.64 20.13
N SER A 496 -40.87 -28.96 18.91
CA SER A 496 -42.27 -29.11 18.50
C SER A 496 -43.12 -27.82 18.49
N GLU A 497 -42.53 -26.64 18.71
CA GLU A 497 -43.16 -25.33 18.53
C GLU A 497 -42.87 -24.78 17.13
N ILE A 498 -43.90 -24.24 16.46
CA ILE A 498 -43.78 -23.55 15.17
C ILE A 498 -43.72 -22.04 15.42
N PHE A 499 -42.71 -21.37 14.87
CA PHE A 499 -42.56 -19.92 14.98
C PHE A 499 -42.02 -19.29 13.69
N PRO A 500 -42.31 -18.00 13.42
CA PRO A 500 -41.79 -17.28 12.26
C PRO A 500 -40.31 -16.90 12.45
N GLU A 501 -39.56 -16.75 11.35
CA GLU A 501 -38.15 -16.35 11.35
C GLU A 501 -37.86 -15.06 12.12
N THR A 502 -38.78 -14.10 12.07
CA THR A 502 -38.68 -12.83 12.79
C THR A 502 -38.52 -13.00 14.30
N LYS A 503 -38.98 -14.13 14.86
CA LYS A 503 -38.87 -14.47 16.29
C LYS A 503 -37.68 -15.39 16.60
N PHE A 504 -36.76 -15.61 15.66
CA PHE A 504 -35.64 -16.54 15.83
C PHE A 504 -34.83 -16.28 17.11
N PHE A 505 -34.41 -15.04 17.35
CA PHE A 505 -33.62 -14.68 18.54
C PHE A 505 -34.43 -14.60 19.84
N GLU A 506 -35.76 -14.71 19.79
CA GLU A 506 -36.62 -14.77 20.98
C GLU A 506 -36.89 -16.23 21.41
N LYS A 507 -36.79 -17.17 20.47
CA LYS A 507 -37.18 -18.57 20.65
C LYS A 507 -36.01 -19.54 20.81
N ILE A 508 -34.82 -19.14 20.36
CA ILE A 508 -33.61 -19.95 20.44
C ILE A 508 -32.79 -19.52 21.65
N ASP A 509 -32.63 -20.44 22.60
CA ASP A 509 -31.89 -20.22 23.85
C ASP A 509 -30.51 -20.89 23.85
N LYS A 510 -30.17 -21.62 22.78
CA LYS A 510 -28.92 -22.37 22.66
C LYS A 510 -27.89 -21.66 21.78
N ASN A 511 -26.61 -21.82 22.14
CA ASN A 511 -25.48 -21.19 21.45
C ASN A 511 -25.11 -21.90 20.14
N ILE A 512 -25.54 -23.14 19.96
CA ILE A 512 -25.28 -23.92 18.73
C ILE A 512 -26.62 -24.32 18.15
N VAL A 513 -26.86 -23.94 16.89
CA VAL A 513 -28.10 -24.21 16.19
C VAL A 513 -27.81 -24.87 14.86
N VAL A 514 -28.46 -26.02 14.62
CA VAL A 514 -28.41 -26.70 13.34
C VAL A 514 -29.74 -26.48 12.62
N VAL A 515 -29.69 -25.68 11.57
CA VAL A 515 -30.81 -25.45 10.65
C VAL A 515 -30.88 -26.60 9.66
N THR A 516 -31.99 -27.33 9.70
CA THR A 516 -32.20 -28.54 8.90
C THR A 516 -33.37 -28.43 7.95
N GLY A 517 -33.30 -29.18 6.86
CA GLY A 517 -34.38 -29.30 5.91
C GLY A 517 -33.92 -29.96 4.62
N PRO A 518 -34.87 -30.31 3.74
CA PRO A 518 -34.55 -31.04 2.52
C PRO A 518 -33.63 -30.23 1.59
N PRO A 519 -32.99 -30.89 0.61
CA PRO A 519 -32.22 -30.20 -0.42
C PRO A 519 -33.07 -29.12 -1.12
N GLY A 520 -32.49 -27.94 -1.37
CA GLY A 520 -33.20 -26.84 -2.02
C GLY A 520 -34.23 -26.10 -1.15
N ALA A 521 -34.39 -26.45 0.13
CA ALA A 521 -35.33 -25.79 1.05
C ALA A 521 -35.06 -24.31 1.33
N GLY A 522 -33.88 -23.80 0.95
CA GLY A 522 -33.49 -22.40 1.18
C GLY A 522 -32.71 -22.16 2.48
N LYS A 523 -32.00 -23.18 3.00
CA LYS A 523 -31.19 -23.08 4.24
C LYS A 523 -30.16 -21.95 4.17
N THR A 524 -29.34 -21.91 3.12
CA THR A 524 -28.38 -20.82 2.85
C THR A 524 -29.05 -19.45 2.83
N THR A 525 -30.24 -19.35 2.22
CA THR A 525 -31.01 -18.09 2.15
C THR A 525 -31.51 -17.68 3.53
N LEU A 526 -32.01 -18.62 4.33
CA LEU A 526 -32.42 -18.40 5.71
C LEU A 526 -31.25 -17.95 6.60
N LEU A 527 -30.08 -18.58 6.48
CA LEU A 527 -28.89 -18.17 7.24
C LEU A 527 -28.51 -16.71 6.96
N LYS A 528 -28.57 -16.29 5.69
CA LYS A 528 -28.38 -14.88 5.29
C LYS A 528 -29.48 -13.96 5.85
N GLN A 529 -30.70 -14.43 5.93
CA GLN A 529 -31.80 -13.69 6.53
C GLN A 529 -31.64 -13.52 8.04
N ILE A 530 -31.23 -14.58 8.76
CA ILE A 530 -30.94 -14.53 10.20
C ILE A 530 -29.79 -13.55 10.48
N VAL A 531 -28.76 -13.53 9.64
CA VAL A 531 -27.68 -12.52 9.69
C VAL A 531 -28.23 -11.10 9.55
N SER A 532 -29.14 -10.90 8.60
CA SER A 532 -29.74 -9.58 8.34
C SER A 532 -30.59 -9.13 9.54
N LEU A 533 -31.36 -10.04 10.14
CA LEU A 533 -32.10 -9.81 11.38
C LEU A 533 -31.17 -9.49 12.56
N LYS A 534 -30.03 -10.20 12.68
CA LYS A 534 -29.02 -9.93 13.71
C LYS A 534 -28.43 -8.54 13.58
N LYS A 535 -28.02 -8.15 12.36
CA LYS A 535 -27.48 -6.81 12.09
C LYS A 535 -28.49 -5.70 12.40
N LEU A 536 -29.76 -5.89 12.06
CA LEU A 536 -30.84 -4.95 12.41
C LEU A 536 -31.02 -4.81 13.92
N LYS A 537 -31.01 -5.93 14.65
CA LYS A 537 -31.08 -5.94 16.12
C LYS A 537 -29.87 -5.24 16.74
N ASP A 538 -28.66 -5.57 16.29
CA ASP A 538 -27.42 -4.97 16.77
C ASP A 538 -27.36 -3.46 16.54
N LYS A 539 -27.84 -3.00 15.39
CA LYS A 539 -27.99 -1.56 15.11
C LYS A 539 -28.94 -0.87 16.08
N THR A 540 -30.03 -1.54 16.47
CA THR A 540 -31.00 -1.02 17.45
C THR A 540 -30.38 -0.98 18.86
N ASP A 541 -29.61 -2.01 19.21
CA ASP A 541 -28.96 -2.17 20.51
C ASP A 541 -27.62 -1.40 20.62
N SER A 542 -27.20 -0.68 19.57
CA SER A 542 -25.87 -0.05 19.46
C SER A 542 -24.71 -1.02 19.73
N LYS A 543 -24.85 -2.27 19.27
CA LYS A 543 -23.86 -3.34 19.39
C LYS A 543 -23.21 -3.66 18.05
N LEU A 544 -22.01 -4.23 18.10
CA LEU A 544 -21.32 -4.78 16.94
C LEU A 544 -21.02 -6.25 17.19
N THR A 545 -21.49 -7.10 16.29
CA THR A 545 -21.20 -8.54 16.28
C THR A 545 -20.43 -8.89 15.02
N TRP A 546 -19.31 -9.60 15.19
CA TRP A 546 -18.54 -10.10 14.06
C TRP A 546 -19.18 -11.37 13.51
N ILE A 547 -19.60 -11.34 12.25
CA ILE A 547 -20.25 -12.47 11.58
C ILE A 547 -19.23 -13.19 10.71
N ILE A 548 -18.73 -14.34 11.16
CA ILE A 548 -17.67 -15.07 10.45
C ILE A 548 -18.29 -16.26 9.71
N ASN A 549 -18.13 -16.28 8.39
CA ASN A 549 -18.49 -17.43 7.57
C ASN A 549 -17.32 -18.40 7.52
N ILE A 550 -17.49 -19.59 8.09
CA ILE A 550 -16.49 -20.65 8.02
C ILE A 550 -16.60 -21.30 6.65
N ASP A 551 -15.65 -20.99 5.78
CA ASP A 551 -15.52 -21.65 4.49
C ASP A 551 -14.94 -23.05 4.72
N LEU A 552 -15.77 -24.06 4.48
CA LEU A 552 -15.41 -25.46 4.65
C LEU A 552 -14.24 -25.88 3.75
N LYS A 553 -14.08 -25.26 2.56
CA LYS A 553 -12.93 -25.51 1.68
C LYS A 553 -11.64 -24.94 2.27
N LYS A 554 -11.68 -23.72 2.81
CA LYS A 554 -10.53 -23.14 3.54
C LYS A 554 -10.19 -23.97 4.77
N SER A 555 -11.21 -24.39 5.51
CA SER A 555 -11.05 -25.22 6.71
C SER A 555 -10.35 -26.55 6.38
N LYS A 556 -10.67 -27.18 5.25
CA LYS A 556 -9.97 -28.38 4.77
C LYS A 556 -8.48 -28.13 4.50
N LYS A 557 -8.12 -26.99 3.89
CA LYS A 557 -6.71 -26.57 3.69
C LYS A 557 -6.00 -26.35 5.03
N PHE A 558 -6.68 -25.67 5.96
CA PHE A 558 -6.20 -25.44 7.32
C PHE A 558 -5.86 -26.76 8.04
N PHE A 559 -6.80 -27.71 8.08
CA PHE A 559 -6.59 -29.01 8.75
C PHE A 559 -5.54 -29.91 8.09
N ARG A 560 -5.20 -29.70 6.81
CA ARG A 560 -4.15 -30.45 6.11
C ARG A 560 -2.74 -29.92 6.40
N ASN A 561 -2.62 -28.63 6.68
CA ASN A 561 -1.32 -27.97 6.82
C ASN A 561 -0.75 -27.98 8.25
N ALA A 562 -1.44 -28.61 9.22
CA ALA A 562 -1.04 -28.67 10.65
C ALA A 562 -0.76 -27.29 11.31
N ILE A 563 -1.35 -26.21 10.79
CA ILE A 563 -1.18 -24.85 11.31
C ILE A 563 -2.22 -24.60 12.42
N GLY A 564 -1.89 -24.93 13.67
CA GLY A 564 -2.75 -24.68 14.82
C GLY A 564 -4.01 -25.55 14.86
N GLU A 565 -4.38 -26.05 16.02
CA GLU A 565 -5.58 -26.90 16.20
C GLU A 565 -6.67 -26.20 17.00
N THR A 566 -6.57 -24.88 17.19
CA THR A 566 -7.54 -24.13 18.00
C THR A 566 -8.62 -23.48 17.15
N LEU A 567 -9.79 -23.25 17.76
CA LEU A 567 -10.87 -22.51 17.11
C LEU A 567 -10.43 -21.08 16.75
N SER A 568 -9.63 -20.42 17.57
CA SER A 568 -9.09 -19.08 17.28
C SER A 568 -8.28 -19.05 15.99
N ASP A 569 -7.39 -20.03 15.79
CA ASP A 569 -6.53 -20.09 14.61
C ASP A 569 -7.37 -20.33 13.34
N LEU A 570 -8.42 -21.16 13.44
CA LEU A 570 -9.39 -21.36 12.35
C LEU A 570 -10.12 -20.06 11.98
N LEU A 571 -10.54 -19.27 12.98
CA LEU A 571 -11.20 -17.98 12.74
C LEU A 571 -10.26 -16.99 12.07
N CYS A 572 -9.02 -16.86 12.57
CA CYS A 572 -7.99 -16.03 11.96
C CYS A 572 -7.73 -16.45 10.51
N TYR A 573 -7.58 -17.76 10.25
CA TYR A 573 -7.35 -18.27 8.90
C TYR A 573 -8.51 -17.96 7.94
N ASN A 574 -9.76 -18.10 8.38
CA ASN A 574 -10.94 -17.79 7.55
C ASN A 574 -10.99 -16.30 7.17
N GLU A 575 -10.65 -15.42 8.11
CA GLU A 575 -10.58 -13.97 7.92
C GLU A 575 -9.26 -13.50 7.27
N ASN A 576 -8.40 -14.43 6.82
CA ASN A 576 -7.09 -14.19 6.20
C ASN A 576 -6.09 -13.43 7.10
N ILE A 577 -6.24 -13.54 8.42
CA ILE A 577 -5.28 -13.05 9.40
C ILE A 577 -4.19 -14.12 9.53
N THR A 578 -3.02 -13.85 8.93
CA THR A 578 -1.96 -14.85 8.82
C THR A 578 -1.22 -15.07 10.15
N PRO A 579 -1.04 -16.33 10.61
CA PRO A 579 -0.25 -16.64 11.80
C PRO A 579 1.28 -16.49 11.61
N ASN A 580 1.77 -16.53 10.37
CA ASN A 580 3.19 -16.74 10.04
C ASN A 580 4.08 -15.48 10.08
N SER A 581 3.62 -14.38 10.66
CA SER A 581 4.49 -13.28 11.07
C SER A 581 4.08 -12.86 12.48
N SER A 582 4.89 -13.26 13.45
CA SER A 582 4.63 -13.19 14.90
C SER A 582 4.31 -11.79 15.47
N HIS A 583 4.24 -10.74 14.64
CA HIS A 583 4.05 -9.35 15.06
C HIS A 583 3.05 -8.52 14.24
N LEU A 584 2.49 -9.00 13.12
CA LEU A 584 1.83 -8.10 12.17
C LEU A 584 0.31 -7.90 12.37
N ALA A 585 -0.38 -8.76 13.12
CA ALA A 585 -1.83 -8.64 13.33
C ALA A 585 -2.28 -8.90 14.77
N HIS A 586 -1.51 -8.44 15.76
CA HIS A 586 -1.84 -8.64 17.17
C HIS A 586 -3.13 -7.92 17.56
N PHE A 587 -3.38 -6.72 17.00
CA PHE A 587 -4.62 -6.01 17.22
C PHE A 587 -5.85 -6.77 16.68
N GLU A 588 -5.84 -7.21 15.42
CA GLU A 588 -6.96 -7.94 14.82
C GLU A 588 -7.19 -9.30 15.48
N ARG A 589 -6.12 -10.00 15.88
CA ARG A 589 -6.23 -11.23 16.67
C ARG A 589 -6.91 -10.96 18.02
N LYS A 590 -6.51 -9.90 18.74
CA LYS A 590 -7.17 -9.50 19.99
C LYS A 590 -8.65 -9.18 19.77
N LEU A 591 -9.02 -8.53 18.66
CA LEU A 591 -10.42 -8.33 18.29
C LEU A 591 -11.15 -9.67 18.07
N ILE A 592 -10.53 -10.63 17.37
CA ILE A 592 -11.05 -12.00 17.22
C ILE A 592 -11.09 -12.76 18.56
N GLU A 593 -10.32 -12.41 19.56
CA GLU A 593 -10.42 -13.09 20.86
C GLU A 593 -11.55 -12.52 21.73
N SER A 594 -11.97 -11.26 21.49
CA SER A 594 -12.78 -10.50 22.47
C SER A 594 -14.12 -9.95 21.97
N MET A 595 -14.29 -9.67 20.67
CA MET A 595 -15.56 -9.20 20.12
C MET A 595 -16.63 -10.28 20.21
N ASN A 596 -17.90 -9.89 20.34
CA ASN A 596 -19.00 -10.84 20.21
C ASN A 596 -19.05 -11.41 18.78
N LYS A 597 -19.28 -12.72 18.64
CA LYS A 597 -19.29 -13.38 17.32
C LYS A 597 -20.51 -14.22 17.06
N VAL A 598 -20.84 -14.32 15.77
CA VAL A 598 -21.75 -15.32 15.21
C VAL A 598 -20.99 -16.08 14.13
N LEU A 599 -20.89 -17.40 14.28
CA LEU A 599 -20.27 -18.25 13.28
C LEU A 599 -21.35 -18.85 12.37
N ILE A 600 -21.05 -18.90 11.08
CA ILE A 600 -21.93 -19.52 10.07
C ILE A 600 -21.15 -20.61 9.38
N ILE A 601 -21.72 -21.81 9.38
CA ILE A 601 -21.16 -22.98 8.72
C ILE A 601 -22.25 -23.53 7.80
N ASP A 602 -22.21 -23.15 6.52
CA ASP A 602 -23.22 -23.56 5.54
C ASP A 602 -22.76 -24.78 4.73
N GLY A 603 -23.70 -25.66 4.39
CA GLY A 603 -23.43 -26.86 3.58
C GLY A 603 -22.52 -27.88 4.28
N LEU A 604 -22.73 -28.11 5.58
CA LEU A 604 -21.92 -29.04 6.37
C LEU A 604 -21.96 -30.47 5.81
N ASP A 605 -23.10 -30.87 5.24
CA ASP A 605 -23.32 -32.17 4.59
C ASP A 605 -22.72 -32.29 3.19
N GLU A 606 -22.44 -31.17 2.53
CA GLU A 606 -22.00 -31.16 1.12
C GLU A 606 -20.47 -31.39 1.00
N ASN A 607 -19.77 -31.41 2.14
CA ASN A 607 -18.32 -31.56 2.25
C ASN A 607 -17.95 -32.85 3.01
N CYS A 608 -16.71 -33.33 2.83
CA CYS A 608 -16.23 -34.62 3.32
C CYS A 608 -16.51 -34.84 4.83
N PRO A 609 -17.03 -36.00 5.26
CA PRO A 609 -17.40 -36.22 6.67
C PRO A 609 -16.26 -36.25 7.68
N GLU A 610 -15.02 -36.38 7.21
CA GLU A 610 -13.83 -36.22 8.05
C GLU A 610 -13.71 -34.78 8.58
N ASP A 611 -14.11 -33.79 7.76
CA ASP A 611 -14.06 -32.38 8.12
C ASP A 611 -15.19 -32.03 9.11
N ILE A 612 -16.33 -32.71 9.04
CA ILE A 612 -17.44 -32.59 10.01
C ILE A 612 -16.97 -32.95 11.42
N GLU A 613 -16.23 -34.05 11.57
CA GLU A 613 -15.73 -34.48 12.88
C GLU A 613 -14.70 -33.49 13.45
N LYS A 614 -13.83 -32.94 12.60
CA LYS A 614 -12.84 -31.94 13.03
C LYS A 614 -13.50 -30.65 13.51
N ILE A 615 -14.48 -30.14 12.75
CA ILE A 615 -15.25 -28.95 13.14
C ILE A 615 -16.05 -29.24 14.42
N ARG A 616 -16.67 -30.42 14.51
CA ARG A 616 -17.38 -30.85 15.72
C ARG A 616 -16.46 -30.84 16.94
N ASN A 617 -15.24 -31.38 16.83
CA ASN A 617 -14.29 -31.42 17.93
C ASN A 617 -13.87 -30.02 18.40
N LEU A 618 -13.71 -29.05 17.47
CA LEU A 618 -13.44 -27.66 17.82
C LEU A 618 -14.61 -26.98 18.53
N LEU A 619 -15.85 -27.34 18.18
CA LEU A 619 -17.07 -26.77 18.77
C LEU A 619 -17.50 -27.48 20.06
N ALA A 620 -16.97 -28.67 20.35
CA ALA A 620 -17.34 -29.48 21.51
C ALA A 620 -16.84 -28.87 22.84
N ASP A 621 -15.77 -28.08 22.80
CA ASP A 621 -15.26 -27.37 23.97
C ASP A 621 -16.04 -26.08 24.22
N HIS A 622 -16.96 -26.12 25.19
CA HIS A 622 -17.74 -24.96 25.61
C HIS A 622 -16.89 -23.82 26.19
N ASN A 623 -15.75 -24.13 26.80
CA ASN A 623 -14.87 -23.10 27.35
C ASN A 623 -14.27 -22.28 26.20
N SER A 624 -13.78 -22.95 25.15
CA SER A 624 -13.30 -22.29 23.92
C SER A 624 -14.34 -21.36 23.29
N LEU A 625 -15.63 -21.72 23.27
CA LEU A 625 -16.69 -20.85 22.74
C LEU A 625 -16.92 -19.61 23.61
N GLN A 626 -16.89 -19.77 24.92
CA GLN A 626 -17.06 -18.67 25.88
C GLN A 626 -15.86 -17.73 25.88
N ASP A 627 -14.65 -18.28 25.87
CA ASP A 627 -13.38 -17.55 25.87
C ASP A 627 -13.25 -16.67 24.63
N LEU A 628 -13.68 -17.18 23.46
CA LEU A 628 -13.71 -16.42 22.20
C LEU A 628 -14.96 -15.54 22.04
N ASN A 629 -15.80 -15.44 23.07
CA ASN A 629 -17.03 -14.63 23.07
C ASN A 629 -17.96 -14.94 21.87
N ILE A 630 -18.12 -16.22 21.54
CA ILE A 630 -19.00 -16.70 20.47
C ILE A 630 -20.41 -16.84 21.04
N SER A 631 -21.32 -15.96 20.62
CA SER A 631 -22.72 -15.96 21.07
C SER A 631 -23.58 -17.00 20.38
N LEU A 632 -23.28 -17.32 19.12
CA LEU A 632 -24.11 -18.22 18.32
C LEU A 632 -23.30 -18.87 17.20
N VAL A 633 -23.53 -20.17 16.98
CA VAL A 633 -23.03 -20.94 15.86
C VAL A 633 -24.23 -21.45 15.08
N LEU A 634 -24.37 -20.99 13.83
CA LEU A 634 -25.44 -21.42 12.92
C LEU A 634 -24.87 -22.38 11.89
N MET A 635 -25.40 -23.60 11.87
CA MET A 635 -24.98 -24.65 10.94
C MET A 635 -26.11 -25.01 9.98
N GLY A 636 -25.85 -24.97 8.68
CA GLY A 636 -26.77 -25.47 7.65
C GLY A 636 -26.46 -26.92 7.31
N ALA A 637 -27.43 -27.82 7.49
CA ALA A 637 -27.29 -29.23 7.14
C ALA A 637 -28.59 -29.81 6.53
N ARG A 638 -28.47 -30.84 5.69
CA ARG A 638 -29.63 -31.66 5.28
C ARG A 638 -30.18 -32.49 6.45
N ASP A 639 -31.45 -32.89 6.33
CA ASP A 639 -32.16 -33.71 7.31
C ASP A 639 -31.80 -35.21 7.22
N TYR A 640 -30.51 -35.51 7.02
CA TYR A 640 -29.99 -36.87 7.00
C TYR A 640 -29.61 -37.32 8.42
N ASP A 641 -30.23 -38.40 8.88
CA ASP A 641 -30.05 -38.92 10.24
C ASP A 641 -28.59 -39.18 10.63
N CYS A 642 -27.76 -39.60 9.67
CA CYS A 642 -26.33 -39.83 9.89
C CYS A 642 -25.57 -38.56 10.30
N ILE A 643 -25.95 -37.40 9.73
CA ILE A 643 -25.33 -36.10 10.00
C ILE A 643 -25.92 -35.51 11.27
N LEU A 644 -27.25 -35.59 11.41
CA LEU A 644 -27.93 -35.06 12.59
C LEU A 644 -27.53 -35.79 13.87
N LYS A 645 -27.33 -37.11 13.85
CA LYS A 645 -26.83 -37.87 15.00
C LYS A 645 -25.46 -37.40 15.45
N LYS A 646 -24.55 -37.13 14.51
CA LYS A 646 -23.21 -36.61 14.80
C LYS A 646 -23.28 -35.23 15.46
N LEU A 647 -24.11 -34.34 14.92
CA LEU A 647 -24.23 -32.97 15.43
C LEU A 647 -25.00 -32.88 16.75
N ARG A 648 -26.02 -33.72 16.96
CA ARG A 648 -26.79 -33.80 18.23
C ARG A 648 -25.94 -34.17 19.43
N SER A 649 -24.78 -34.81 19.21
CA SER A 649 -23.84 -35.11 20.29
C SER A 649 -23.15 -33.87 20.88
N LEU A 650 -23.22 -32.72 20.22
CA LEU A 650 -22.70 -31.47 20.74
C LEU A 650 -23.57 -30.97 21.89
N ASN A 651 -22.94 -30.73 23.04
CA ASN A 651 -23.60 -30.10 24.17
C ASN A 651 -24.10 -28.70 23.78
N GLY A 652 -25.30 -28.36 24.23
CA GLY A 652 -25.90 -27.06 23.92
C GLY A 652 -26.32 -26.88 22.46
N CYS A 653 -26.47 -27.95 21.67
CA CYS A 653 -26.99 -27.92 20.31
C CYS A 653 -28.52 -27.97 20.27
N GLU A 654 -29.14 -27.10 19.46
CA GLU A 654 -30.57 -27.09 19.17
C GLU A 654 -30.83 -27.37 17.69
N LEU A 655 -31.81 -28.22 17.41
CA LEU A 655 -32.20 -28.58 16.04
C LEU A 655 -33.39 -27.73 15.62
N VAL A 656 -33.20 -26.90 14.60
CA VAL A 656 -34.26 -26.06 14.03
C VAL A 656 -34.59 -26.57 12.65
N ARG A 657 -35.79 -27.13 12.47
CA ARG A 657 -36.24 -27.62 11.18
C ARG A 657 -36.94 -26.52 10.40
N LEU A 658 -36.49 -26.30 9.17
CA LEU A 658 -37.15 -25.43 8.22
C LEU A 658 -38.37 -26.13 7.65
N CYS A 659 -39.56 -25.53 7.82
CA CYS A 659 -40.77 -26.06 7.19
C CYS A 659 -40.64 -26.03 5.67
N THR A 660 -41.32 -26.94 4.98
CA THR A 660 -41.56 -26.88 3.53
C THR A 660 -42.61 -25.83 3.19
N PHE A 661 -42.64 -25.35 1.95
CA PHE A 661 -43.59 -24.33 1.52
C PHE A 661 -45.02 -24.83 1.68
N SER A 662 -45.87 -24.06 2.37
CA SER A 662 -47.30 -24.31 2.40
C SER A 662 -47.91 -24.05 1.01
N PRO A 663 -49.10 -24.58 0.68
CA PRO A 663 -49.79 -24.23 -0.56
C PRO A 663 -49.89 -22.72 -0.78
N ARG A 664 -50.13 -21.95 0.29
CA ARG A 664 -50.17 -20.49 0.23
C ARG A 664 -48.81 -19.88 -0.14
N ASP A 665 -47.72 -20.40 0.42
CA ASP A 665 -46.36 -19.95 0.12
C ASP A 665 -45.97 -20.27 -1.32
N GLN A 666 -46.33 -21.47 -1.80
CA GLN A 666 -46.10 -21.93 -3.18
C GLN A 666 -46.79 -20.98 -4.17
N SER A 667 -48.06 -20.68 -3.94
CA SER A 667 -48.84 -19.76 -4.77
C SER A 667 -48.31 -18.33 -4.69
N SER A 668 -47.92 -17.85 -3.51
CA SER A 668 -47.32 -16.53 -3.33
C SER A 668 -45.99 -16.40 -4.09
N PHE A 669 -45.13 -17.42 -3.99
CA PHE A 669 -43.85 -17.49 -4.69
C PHE A 669 -44.01 -17.47 -6.21
N LEU A 670 -44.90 -18.31 -6.75
CA LEU A 670 -45.15 -18.33 -8.20
C LEU A 670 -45.75 -17.03 -8.71
N LYS A 671 -46.69 -16.41 -7.96
CA LYS A 671 -47.21 -15.08 -8.31
C LYS A 671 -46.06 -14.07 -8.39
N GLY A 672 -45.23 -14.00 -7.35
CA GLY A 672 -44.04 -13.14 -7.30
C GLY A 672 -43.14 -13.28 -8.54
N TYR A 673 -42.76 -14.51 -8.88
CA TYR A 673 -41.86 -14.79 -10.01
C TYR A 673 -42.50 -14.65 -11.40
N LEU A 674 -43.81 -14.80 -11.52
CA LEU A 674 -44.56 -14.75 -12.79
C LEU A 674 -45.32 -13.42 -13.00
N ASN A 675 -45.21 -12.46 -12.09
CA ASN A 675 -45.95 -11.18 -12.07
C ASN A 675 -45.90 -10.35 -13.38
N LYS A 676 -44.95 -10.61 -14.29
CA LYS A 676 -44.86 -9.95 -15.62
C LYS A 676 -45.59 -10.68 -16.74
N LEU A 677 -46.03 -11.93 -16.53
CA LEU A 677 -46.59 -12.82 -17.55
C LEU A 677 -48.07 -13.15 -17.32
N ILE A 678 -48.59 -12.92 -16.10
CA ILE A 678 -49.97 -13.26 -15.74
C ILE A 678 -50.67 -12.00 -15.20
N PRO A 679 -51.82 -11.57 -15.76
CA PRO A 679 -52.53 -10.38 -15.31
C PRO A 679 -52.97 -10.48 -13.85
N ALA A 680 -52.89 -9.37 -13.12
CA ALA A 680 -53.19 -9.28 -11.68
C ALA A 680 -54.62 -9.74 -11.27
N ASN A 681 -55.55 -9.86 -12.23
CA ASN A 681 -56.95 -10.21 -12.00
C ASN A 681 -57.31 -11.69 -12.29
N SER A 682 -56.34 -12.61 -12.39
CA SER A 682 -56.70 -14.03 -12.52
C SER A 682 -57.19 -14.59 -11.18
N GLU A 683 -58.50 -14.79 -11.04
CA GLU A 683 -59.17 -15.35 -9.85
C GLU A 683 -58.73 -16.78 -9.48
N HIS A 684 -57.96 -17.45 -10.33
CA HIS A 684 -57.54 -18.83 -10.11
C HIS A 684 -56.09 -18.94 -9.63
N ASP A 685 -55.90 -19.68 -8.55
CA ASP A 685 -54.56 -20.06 -8.09
C ASP A 685 -53.87 -20.96 -9.13
N ILE A 686 -52.85 -20.41 -9.79
CA ILE A 686 -52.06 -21.11 -10.82
C ILE A 686 -51.46 -22.38 -10.24
N PHE A 687 -51.04 -22.36 -8.97
CA PHE A 687 -50.45 -23.54 -8.34
C PHE A 687 -51.47 -24.65 -8.13
N GLU A 688 -52.70 -24.31 -7.73
CA GLU A 688 -53.79 -25.25 -7.59
C GLU A 688 -54.08 -25.96 -8.93
N LYS A 689 -54.14 -25.20 -10.02
CA LYS A 689 -54.28 -25.75 -11.38
C LYS A 689 -53.11 -26.66 -11.78
N LEU A 690 -51.87 -26.29 -11.45
CA LEU A 690 -50.69 -27.11 -11.74
C LEU A 690 -50.72 -28.44 -10.98
N THR A 691 -51.10 -28.43 -9.69
CA THR A 691 -51.23 -29.65 -8.89
C THR A 691 -52.37 -30.55 -9.35
N HIS A 692 -53.40 -30.00 -9.99
CA HIS A 692 -54.45 -30.80 -10.63
C HIS A 692 -53.92 -31.55 -11.86
N PHE A 693 -53.04 -30.93 -12.66
CA PHE A 693 -52.44 -31.55 -13.84
C PHE A 693 -51.31 -32.53 -13.51
N ALA A 694 -50.55 -32.25 -12.44
CA ALA A 694 -49.44 -33.07 -11.97
C ALA A 694 -49.51 -33.21 -10.45
N PRO A 695 -50.25 -34.21 -9.91
CA PRO A 695 -50.40 -34.39 -8.47
C PRO A 695 -49.07 -34.50 -7.71
N ALA A 696 -48.03 -35.03 -8.35
CA ALA A 696 -46.67 -35.12 -7.81
C ALA A 696 -46.08 -33.74 -7.43
N PHE A 697 -46.53 -32.65 -8.06
CA PHE A 697 -46.06 -31.29 -7.78
C PHE A 697 -46.40 -30.82 -6.38
N LYS A 698 -47.43 -31.38 -5.75
CA LYS A 698 -47.76 -31.08 -4.34
C LYS A 698 -46.58 -31.36 -3.42
N HIS A 699 -45.81 -32.40 -3.71
CA HIS A 699 -44.63 -32.80 -2.94
C HIS A 699 -43.33 -32.25 -3.53
N ILE A 700 -43.15 -32.29 -4.85
CA ILE A 700 -41.92 -31.85 -5.54
C ILE A 700 -41.69 -30.33 -5.38
N CYS A 701 -42.75 -29.53 -5.48
CA CYS A 701 -42.68 -28.07 -5.45
C CYS A 701 -42.74 -27.50 -4.03
N SER A 702 -42.40 -28.30 -3.04
CA SER A 702 -42.41 -27.91 -1.62
C SER A 702 -41.17 -27.10 -1.21
N THR A 703 -40.22 -26.89 -2.12
CA THR A 703 -38.99 -26.12 -1.90
C THR A 703 -38.86 -24.93 -2.86
N PRO A 704 -38.19 -23.84 -2.45
CA PRO A 704 -37.94 -22.69 -3.32
C PRO A 704 -37.20 -23.05 -4.62
N LEU A 705 -36.23 -23.97 -4.56
CA LEU A 705 -35.49 -24.41 -5.75
C LEU A 705 -36.43 -25.03 -6.80
N SER A 706 -37.28 -25.97 -6.38
CA SER A 706 -38.24 -26.62 -7.26
C SER A 706 -39.24 -25.61 -7.83
N LEU A 707 -39.72 -24.65 -7.03
CA LEU A 707 -40.63 -23.60 -7.51
C LEU A 707 -39.97 -22.64 -8.51
N LYS A 708 -38.68 -22.36 -8.34
CA LYS A 708 -37.88 -21.58 -9.31
C LYS A 708 -37.72 -22.34 -10.63
N MET A 709 -37.50 -23.65 -10.57
CA MET A 709 -37.46 -24.53 -11.74
C MET A 709 -38.82 -24.59 -12.46
N VAL A 710 -39.91 -24.79 -11.72
CA VAL A 710 -41.29 -24.80 -12.25
C VAL A 710 -41.64 -23.45 -12.89
N SER A 711 -41.31 -22.34 -12.24
CA SER A 711 -41.51 -20.99 -12.80
C SER A 711 -40.86 -20.86 -14.17
N LYS A 712 -39.66 -21.43 -14.34
CA LYS A 712 -38.92 -21.40 -15.62
C LYS A 712 -39.57 -22.30 -16.68
N ILE A 713 -40.02 -23.49 -16.29
CA ILE A 713 -40.79 -24.39 -17.18
C ILE A 713 -42.04 -23.67 -17.70
N ILE A 714 -42.82 -23.06 -16.81
CA ILE A 714 -44.03 -22.32 -17.16
C ILE A 714 -43.69 -21.14 -18.08
N LYS A 715 -42.69 -20.33 -17.72
CA LYS A 715 -42.28 -19.16 -18.52
C LYS A 715 -41.88 -19.55 -19.94
N ASN A 716 -41.03 -20.56 -20.11
CA ASN A 716 -40.59 -21.03 -21.41
C ASN A 716 -41.79 -21.44 -22.30
N LYS A 717 -42.72 -22.24 -21.75
CA LYS A 717 -43.86 -22.75 -22.52
C LYS A 717 -44.92 -21.68 -22.82
N LEU A 718 -45.12 -20.69 -21.94
CA LEU A 718 -46.00 -19.55 -22.22
C LEU A 718 -45.39 -18.59 -23.25
N SER A 719 -44.07 -18.35 -23.19
CA SER A 719 -43.38 -17.49 -24.17
C SER A 719 -43.37 -18.07 -25.58
N ASN A 720 -43.44 -19.40 -25.73
CA ASN A 720 -43.53 -20.10 -27.02
C ASN A 720 -44.98 -20.22 -27.54
N GLY A 721 -45.91 -19.35 -27.10
CA GLY A 721 -47.29 -19.30 -27.59
C GLY A 721 -48.23 -20.36 -27.00
N GLY A 722 -47.80 -21.11 -25.98
CA GLY A 722 -48.63 -22.10 -25.30
C GLY A 722 -49.71 -21.47 -24.41
N SER A 723 -50.93 -22.03 -24.41
CA SER A 723 -51.95 -21.69 -23.43
C SER A 723 -51.73 -22.45 -22.11
N ILE A 724 -52.38 -22.01 -21.03
CA ILE A 724 -52.37 -22.74 -19.73
C ILE A 724 -52.81 -24.20 -19.91
N GLY A 725 -53.69 -24.50 -20.87
CA GLY A 725 -54.10 -25.87 -21.20
C GLY A 725 -52.98 -26.73 -21.78
N PHE A 726 -51.97 -26.15 -22.44
CA PHE A 726 -50.80 -26.87 -22.96
C PHE A 726 -49.88 -27.36 -21.84
N LEU A 727 -49.87 -26.68 -20.69
CA LEU A 727 -49.13 -27.13 -19.50
C LEU A 727 -49.61 -28.51 -19.02
N SER A 728 -50.90 -28.83 -19.18
CA SER A 728 -51.42 -30.15 -18.80
C SER A 728 -50.71 -31.30 -19.53
N LYS A 729 -50.42 -31.15 -20.82
CA LYS A 729 -49.74 -32.19 -21.64
C LYS A 729 -48.26 -32.35 -21.30
N VAL A 730 -47.61 -31.29 -20.88
CA VAL A 730 -46.17 -31.31 -20.53
C VAL A 730 -45.97 -31.85 -19.12
N LEU A 731 -46.85 -31.45 -18.19
CA LEU A 731 -46.69 -31.75 -16.78
C LEU A 731 -47.31 -33.10 -16.37
N CYS A 732 -48.27 -33.64 -17.13
CA CYS A 732 -48.91 -34.93 -16.82
C CYS A 732 -47.93 -36.11 -16.80
N ASN A 733 -46.79 -35.99 -17.49
CA ASN A 733 -45.77 -37.03 -17.56
C ASN A 733 -44.80 -37.01 -16.37
N ILE A 734 -44.91 -36.03 -15.47
CA ILE A 734 -44.01 -35.91 -14.33
C ILE A 734 -44.55 -36.73 -13.17
N SER A 735 -44.00 -37.94 -13.00
CA SER A 735 -44.44 -38.87 -11.96
C SER A 735 -43.64 -38.72 -10.66
N ASN A 736 -42.34 -38.42 -10.76
CA ASN A 736 -41.45 -38.23 -9.61
C ASN A 736 -40.38 -37.14 -9.87
N VAL A 737 -39.42 -36.99 -8.94
CA VAL A 737 -38.40 -35.93 -9.01
C VAL A 737 -37.40 -36.11 -10.16
N TYR A 738 -37.18 -37.34 -10.65
CA TYR A 738 -36.30 -37.59 -11.79
C TYR A 738 -36.92 -37.05 -13.09
N ASP A 739 -38.20 -37.37 -13.34
CA ASP A 739 -38.97 -36.80 -14.46
C ASP A 739 -39.01 -35.27 -14.41
N PHE A 740 -39.10 -34.72 -13.20
CA PHE A 740 -39.11 -33.27 -13.00
C PHE A 740 -37.79 -32.61 -13.43
N TYR A 741 -36.64 -33.19 -13.07
CA TYR A 741 -35.33 -32.69 -13.47
C TYR A 741 -35.12 -32.85 -14.99
N ASN A 742 -35.53 -33.98 -15.57
CA ASN A 742 -35.53 -34.17 -17.02
C ASN A 742 -36.36 -33.11 -17.74
N CYS A 743 -37.59 -32.86 -17.27
CA CYS A 743 -38.45 -31.82 -17.83
C CYS A 743 -37.79 -30.42 -17.77
N TYR A 744 -37.11 -30.12 -16.66
CA TYR A 744 -36.35 -28.87 -16.54
C TYR A 744 -35.15 -28.79 -17.50
N LEU A 745 -34.40 -29.89 -17.67
CA LEU A 745 -33.27 -29.95 -18.59
C LEU A 745 -33.71 -29.84 -20.05
N GLU A 746 -34.85 -30.41 -20.43
CA GLU A 746 -35.44 -30.21 -21.76
C GLU A 746 -35.80 -28.75 -22.02
N VAL A 747 -36.32 -28.04 -21.01
CA VAL A 747 -36.53 -26.59 -21.12
C VAL A 747 -35.22 -25.83 -21.31
N ARG A 748 -34.14 -26.24 -20.63
CA ARG A 748 -32.81 -25.66 -20.85
C ARG A 748 -32.25 -25.97 -22.23
N LYS A 749 -32.51 -27.17 -22.75
CA LYS A 749 -32.14 -27.60 -24.10
C LYS A 749 -32.85 -26.76 -25.16
N ASP A 750 -34.16 -26.53 -24.99
CA ASP A 750 -34.96 -25.68 -25.87
C ASP A 750 -34.42 -24.23 -25.89
N GLU A 751 -34.11 -23.66 -24.72
CA GLU A 751 -33.54 -22.31 -24.60
C GLU A 751 -32.13 -22.19 -25.21
N PHE A 752 -31.29 -23.21 -25.02
CA PHE A 752 -29.94 -23.26 -25.58
C PHE A 752 -29.95 -23.41 -27.09
N ALA A 753 -30.82 -24.28 -27.61
CA ALA A 753 -30.86 -24.62 -29.02
C ALA A 753 -31.51 -23.56 -29.90
N GLN A 754 -32.46 -22.78 -29.38
CA GLN A 754 -33.23 -21.80 -30.18
C GLN A 754 -33.78 -22.42 -31.50
N ASP A 755 -34.29 -23.66 -31.39
CA ASP A 755 -34.82 -24.48 -32.50
C ASP A 755 -33.79 -25.00 -33.53
N ASP A 756 -32.48 -24.97 -33.22
CA ASP A 756 -31.42 -25.53 -34.07
C ASP A 756 -30.92 -26.91 -33.58
N ASP A 757 -30.99 -27.91 -34.46
CA ASP A 757 -30.63 -29.31 -34.18
C ASP A 757 -29.14 -29.52 -33.86
N ILE A 758 -28.24 -28.69 -34.40
CA ILE A 758 -26.79 -28.76 -34.13
C ILE A 758 -26.54 -28.40 -32.67
N TYR A 759 -27.18 -27.33 -32.19
CA TYR A 759 -27.09 -26.92 -30.80
C TYR A 759 -27.81 -27.90 -29.87
N ARG A 760 -28.91 -28.55 -30.30
CA ARG A 760 -29.52 -29.66 -29.53
C ARG A 760 -28.53 -30.82 -29.33
N GLN A 761 -27.79 -31.22 -30.37
CA GLN A 761 -26.77 -32.27 -30.25
C GLN A 761 -25.57 -31.83 -29.39
N ALA A 762 -25.15 -30.56 -29.49
CA ALA A 762 -24.10 -30.02 -28.65
C ALA A 762 -24.50 -30.03 -27.17
N PHE A 763 -25.76 -29.69 -26.86
CA PHE A 763 -26.31 -29.77 -25.50
C PHE A 763 -26.19 -31.18 -24.91
N ASP A 764 -26.53 -32.22 -25.68
CA ASP A 764 -26.44 -33.61 -25.23
C ASP A 764 -24.98 -34.02 -24.92
N ARG A 765 -24.00 -33.49 -25.67
CA ARG A 765 -22.58 -33.68 -25.35
C ARG A 765 -22.20 -32.99 -24.03
N TYR A 766 -22.73 -31.80 -23.77
CA TYR A 766 -22.50 -31.11 -22.48
C TYR A 766 -23.15 -31.84 -21.31
N ILE A 767 -24.34 -32.40 -21.46
CA ILE A 767 -24.98 -33.25 -20.43
C ILE A 767 -24.06 -34.42 -20.06
N TYR A 768 -23.47 -35.10 -21.06
CA TYR A 768 -22.52 -36.17 -20.78
C TYR A 768 -21.26 -35.68 -20.03
N SER A 769 -20.74 -34.51 -20.40
CA SER A 769 -19.63 -33.87 -19.67
C SER A 769 -20.01 -33.49 -18.23
N LEU A 770 -21.24 -33.04 -17.99
CA LEU A 770 -21.75 -32.72 -16.66
C LEU A 770 -21.87 -33.96 -15.77
N ARG A 771 -22.28 -35.11 -16.35
CA ARG A 771 -22.27 -36.41 -15.65
C ARG A 771 -20.87 -36.81 -15.19
N LYS A 772 -19.87 -36.63 -16.06
CA LYS A 772 -18.46 -36.88 -15.69
C LYS A 772 -17.97 -35.92 -14.61
N LEU A 773 -18.26 -34.63 -14.73
CA LEU A 773 -17.91 -33.64 -13.72
C LEU A 773 -18.54 -33.98 -12.36
N ALA A 774 -19.82 -34.32 -12.33
CA ALA A 774 -20.53 -34.69 -11.12
C ALA A 774 -19.91 -35.92 -10.44
N ALA A 775 -19.58 -36.94 -11.22
CA ALA A 775 -18.86 -38.10 -10.70
C ALA A 775 -17.48 -37.72 -10.15
N ASN A 776 -16.71 -36.92 -10.88
CA ASN A 776 -15.37 -36.49 -10.47
C ASN A 776 -15.39 -35.71 -9.13
N ASN A 777 -16.44 -34.91 -8.91
CA ASN A 777 -16.58 -34.15 -7.67
C ASN A 777 -17.02 -35.01 -6.46
N LEU A 778 -17.75 -36.10 -6.68
CA LEU A 778 -18.40 -36.89 -5.62
C LEU A 778 -17.65 -38.18 -5.28
N PHE A 779 -17.14 -38.90 -6.28
CA PHE A 779 -16.62 -40.24 -6.11
C PHE A 779 -15.10 -40.24 -5.92
N SER A 780 -14.60 -41.23 -5.17
CA SER A 780 -13.16 -41.44 -5.00
C SER A 780 -12.48 -41.84 -6.31
N ASP A 781 -11.18 -41.55 -6.45
CA ASP A 781 -10.34 -41.95 -7.61
C ASP A 781 -10.47 -43.44 -7.95
N ASN A 782 -10.59 -44.30 -6.93
CA ASN A 782 -10.82 -45.73 -7.10
C ASN A 782 -12.12 -46.01 -7.87
N LEU A 783 -13.24 -45.48 -7.38
CA LEU A 783 -14.54 -45.63 -8.03
C LEU A 783 -14.59 -44.97 -9.42
N LEU A 784 -13.94 -43.81 -9.60
CA LEU A 784 -13.84 -43.15 -10.92
C LEU A 784 -13.14 -44.04 -11.95
N SER A 785 -12.03 -44.67 -11.56
CA SER A 785 -11.30 -45.59 -12.44
C SER A 785 -12.17 -46.78 -12.87
N LEU A 786 -12.96 -47.33 -11.95
CA LEU A 786 -13.88 -48.45 -12.21
C LEU A 786 -15.06 -48.03 -13.12
N LEU A 787 -15.48 -46.77 -13.07
CA LEU A 787 -16.52 -46.20 -13.92
C LEU A 787 -16.00 -45.72 -15.29
N ASN A 788 -14.68 -45.80 -15.54
CA ASN A 788 -14.00 -45.22 -16.70
C ASN A 788 -14.20 -43.69 -16.82
N VAL A 789 -14.13 -42.99 -15.69
CA VAL A 789 -14.09 -41.52 -15.64
C VAL A 789 -12.66 -41.12 -15.29
N ASP A 790 -12.10 -40.21 -16.08
CA ASP A 790 -10.77 -39.65 -15.81
C ASP A 790 -10.85 -38.72 -14.59
N ALA A 791 -10.06 -38.99 -13.54
CA ALA A 791 -9.99 -38.17 -12.33
C ALA A 791 -9.46 -36.75 -12.63
N SER A 792 -8.73 -36.57 -13.74
CA SER A 792 -8.26 -35.27 -14.22
C SER A 792 -9.25 -34.56 -15.16
N PHE A 793 -10.49 -35.04 -15.25
CA PHE A 793 -11.49 -34.47 -16.15
C PHE A 793 -11.82 -33.01 -15.79
N GLU A 794 -11.56 -32.11 -16.73
CA GLU A 794 -11.97 -30.70 -16.68
C GLU A 794 -13.11 -30.43 -17.65
N ILE A 795 -14.10 -29.65 -17.21
CA ILE A 795 -15.20 -29.22 -18.08
C ILE A 795 -14.86 -27.92 -18.80
N GLY A 796 -15.17 -27.84 -20.10
CA GLY A 796 -14.96 -26.63 -20.88
C GLY A 796 -15.94 -25.51 -20.52
N LYS A 797 -15.51 -24.25 -20.72
CA LYS A 797 -16.28 -23.03 -20.42
C LYS A 797 -17.67 -23.02 -21.04
N ASP A 798 -17.82 -23.58 -22.24
CA ASP A 798 -19.08 -23.59 -22.98
C ASP A 798 -20.21 -24.34 -22.27
N ALA A 799 -19.88 -25.24 -21.33
CA ALA A 799 -20.87 -25.95 -20.50
C ALA A 799 -21.64 -25.00 -19.55
N LEU A 800 -21.12 -23.79 -19.27
CA LEU A 800 -21.86 -22.76 -18.52
C LEU A 800 -23.17 -22.37 -19.22
N ASN A 801 -23.23 -22.47 -20.55
CA ASN A 801 -24.41 -22.11 -21.34
C ASN A 801 -25.60 -23.05 -21.09
N VAL A 802 -25.37 -24.24 -20.53
CA VAL A 802 -26.45 -25.15 -20.06
C VAL A 802 -27.23 -24.52 -18.91
N GLY A 803 -26.60 -23.61 -18.14
CA GLY A 803 -27.25 -22.87 -17.06
C GLY A 803 -27.45 -23.65 -15.76
N VAL A 804 -26.72 -24.76 -15.60
CA VAL A 804 -26.64 -25.57 -14.36
C VAL A 804 -25.26 -25.49 -13.68
N LEU A 805 -24.34 -24.72 -14.26
CA LEU A 805 -23.03 -24.40 -13.70
C LEU A 805 -22.88 -22.89 -13.45
N ARG A 806 -21.95 -22.53 -12.57
CA ARG A 806 -21.49 -21.15 -12.31
C ARG A 806 -19.96 -21.10 -12.21
N GLU A 807 -19.39 -19.93 -12.50
CA GLU A 807 -17.96 -19.67 -12.26
C GLU A 807 -17.66 -19.56 -10.77
N SER A 808 -16.50 -20.11 -10.36
CA SER A 808 -15.94 -20.06 -9.02
C SER A 808 -14.45 -19.75 -9.08
N HIS A 809 -13.81 -19.46 -7.94
CA HIS A 809 -12.38 -19.17 -7.89
C HIS A 809 -11.48 -20.36 -8.27
N GLU A 810 -12.00 -21.60 -8.23
CA GLU A 810 -11.26 -22.84 -8.49
C GLU A 810 -11.76 -23.55 -9.77
N GLY A 811 -12.54 -22.88 -10.62
CA GLY A 811 -13.11 -23.44 -11.85
C GLY A 811 -14.64 -23.34 -11.90
N TYR A 812 -15.32 -24.42 -12.28
CA TYR A 812 -16.79 -24.43 -12.45
C TYR A 812 -17.48 -25.30 -11.39
N GLU A 813 -18.56 -24.77 -10.80
CA GLU A 813 -19.37 -25.47 -9.80
C GLU A 813 -20.82 -25.59 -10.25
N PHE A 814 -21.53 -26.62 -9.80
CA PHE A 814 -22.98 -26.71 -9.98
C PHE A 814 -23.69 -25.57 -9.28
N VAL A 815 -24.75 -25.03 -9.91
CA VAL A 815 -25.57 -23.97 -9.33
C VAL A 815 -26.29 -24.41 -8.05
N HIS A 816 -26.48 -25.72 -7.87
CA HIS A 816 -27.00 -26.34 -6.66
C HIS A 816 -26.56 -27.82 -6.58
N LYS A 817 -26.25 -28.31 -5.38
CA LYS A 817 -25.72 -29.67 -5.13
C LYS A 817 -26.61 -30.79 -5.68
N THR A 818 -27.94 -30.60 -5.70
CA THR A 818 -28.88 -31.58 -6.27
C THR A 818 -28.66 -31.86 -7.75
N PHE A 819 -28.12 -30.91 -8.54
CA PHE A 819 -27.80 -31.17 -9.95
C PHE A 819 -26.60 -32.10 -10.07
N GLU A 820 -25.59 -31.92 -9.22
CA GLU A 820 -24.44 -32.81 -9.12
C GLU A 820 -24.90 -34.23 -8.75
N GLU A 821 -25.75 -34.36 -7.73
CA GLU A 821 -26.30 -35.66 -7.29
C GLU A 821 -27.15 -36.33 -8.38
N TYR A 822 -28.01 -35.55 -9.05
CA TYR A 822 -28.81 -36.01 -10.19
C TYR A 822 -27.94 -36.57 -11.31
N PHE A 823 -26.91 -35.83 -11.73
CA PHE A 823 -26.05 -36.24 -12.84
C PHE A 823 -25.15 -37.42 -12.47
N ALA A 824 -24.71 -37.51 -11.22
CA ALA A 824 -24.00 -38.69 -10.72
C ALA A 824 -24.89 -39.93 -10.70
N ALA A 825 -26.15 -39.81 -10.26
CA ALA A 825 -27.12 -40.89 -10.31
C ALA A 825 -27.41 -41.35 -11.74
N GLU A 826 -27.56 -40.41 -12.70
CA GLU A 826 -27.70 -40.74 -14.11
C GLU A 826 -26.48 -41.47 -14.68
N LEU A 827 -25.25 -41.07 -14.29
CA LEU A 827 -24.05 -41.75 -14.74
C LEU A 827 -24.00 -43.19 -14.24
N LEU A 828 -24.33 -43.41 -12.96
CA LEU A 828 -24.40 -44.75 -12.37
C LEU A 828 -25.44 -45.60 -13.09
N TRP A 829 -26.63 -45.04 -13.35
CA TRP A 829 -27.66 -45.71 -14.12
C TRP A 829 -27.20 -46.05 -15.53
N ASP A 830 -26.59 -45.11 -16.25
CA ASP A 830 -26.04 -45.35 -17.60
C ASP A 830 -24.99 -46.46 -17.59
N CYS A 831 -24.12 -46.51 -16.58
CA CYS A 831 -23.11 -47.55 -16.44
C CYS A 831 -23.74 -48.92 -16.16
N LEU A 832 -24.68 -49.00 -15.23
CA LEU A 832 -25.37 -50.26 -14.88
C LEU A 832 -26.29 -50.75 -16.00
N TYR A 833 -26.95 -49.83 -16.70
CA TYR A 833 -27.90 -50.16 -17.77
C TYR A 833 -27.19 -50.55 -19.08
N LYS A 834 -26.20 -49.75 -19.51
CA LYS A 834 -25.57 -49.85 -20.85
C LYS A 834 -24.27 -50.64 -20.86
N LYS A 835 -23.55 -50.77 -19.75
CA LYS A 835 -22.22 -51.40 -19.69
C LYS A 835 -22.24 -52.65 -18.82
N LYS A 836 -21.43 -53.65 -19.18
CA LYS A 836 -21.14 -54.79 -18.31
C LYS A 836 -20.02 -54.38 -17.37
N LEU A 837 -20.33 -54.24 -16.08
CA LEU A 837 -19.37 -53.85 -15.05
C LEU A 837 -18.65 -55.09 -14.47
N SER A 838 -17.44 -54.90 -13.93
CA SER A 838 -16.73 -55.95 -13.20
C SER A 838 -17.38 -56.21 -11.85
N SER A 839 -17.13 -57.39 -11.26
CA SER A 839 -17.60 -57.70 -9.89
C SER A 839 -17.07 -56.67 -8.88
N ASP A 840 -15.82 -56.22 -9.03
CA ASP A 840 -15.21 -55.20 -8.16
C ASP A 840 -15.93 -53.85 -8.28
N ALA A 841 -16.29 -53.43 -9.50
CA ALA A 841 -17.02 -52.18 -9.71
C ALA A 841 -18.43 -52.22 -9.09
N LEU A 842 -19.13 -53.35 -9.19
CA LEU A 842 -20.45 -53.53 -8.58
C LEU A 842 -20.39 -53.46 -7.05
N LEU A 843 -19.42 -54.16 -6.44
CA LEU A 843 -19.23 -54.15 -4.99
C LEU A 843 -18.80 -52.78 -4.47
N GLU A 844 -17.93 -52.09 -5.20
CA GLU A 844 -17.52 -50.72 -4.85
C GLU A 844 -18.69 -49.75 -4.93
N ILE A 845 -19.54 -49.81 -5.98
CA ILE A 845 -20.75 -48.97 -6.05
C ILE A 845 -21.68 -49.26 -4.87
N LEU A 846 -21.89 -50.55 -4.53
CA LEU A 846 -22.74 -50.94 -3.41
C LEU A 846 -22.20 -50.40 -2.08
N ASN A 847 -20.92 -50.64 -1.79
CA ASN A 847 -20.30 -50.24 -0.53
C ASN A 847 -20.14 -48.73 -0.40
N THR A 848 -19.72 -48.07 -1.48
CA THR A 848 -19.33 -46.67 -1.45
C THR A 848 -20.52 -45.74 -1.69
N VAL A 849 -21.51 -46.11 -2.52
CA VAL A 849 -22.65 -45.24 -2.85
C VAL A 849 -23.93 -45.65 -2.12
N PHE A 850 -24.38 -46.90 -2.24
CA PHE A 850 -25.71 -47.30 -1.75
C PHE A 850 -25.76 -47.64 -0.25
N LEU A 851 -24.68 -48.21 0.31
CA LEU A 851 -24.59 -48.52 1.75
C LEU A 851 -24.02 -47.37 2.58
N ASN A 852 -23.43 -46.37 1.93
CA ASN A 852 -22.81 -45.24 2.59
C ASN A 852 -23.78 -44.06 2.66
N ASN A 853 -24.13 -43.67 3.89
CA ASN A 853 -25.05 -42.55 4.14
C ASN A 853 -24.55 -41.17 3.68
N GLN A 854 -23.34 -41.08 3.12
CA GLN A 854 -22.80 -39.86 2.50
C GLN A 854 -23.40 -39.57 1.13
N TYR A 855 -23.84 -40.61 0.42
CA TYR A 855 -24.37 -40.51 -0.94
C TYR A 855 -25.89 -40.67 -0.99
N VAL A 856 -26.59 -40.34 0.10
CA VAL A 856 -28.06 -40.43 0.19
C VAL A 856 -28.72 -39.65 -0.93
N GLY A 857 -28.25 -38.43 -1.25
CA GLY A 857 -28.82 -37.65 -2.36
C GLY A 857 -28.68 -38.34 -3.73
N VAL A 858 -27.57 -39.03 -3.99
CA VAL A 858 -27.37 -39.82 -5.22
C VAL A 858 -28.27 -41.05 -5.22
N SER A 859 -28.37 -41.73 -4.07
CA SER A 859 -29.22 -42.91 -3.88
C SER A 859 -30.70 -42.57 -4.04
N ASP A 860 -31.16 -41.45 -3.49
CA ASP A 860 -32.53 -40.95 -3.62
C ASP A 860 -32.90 -40.75 -5.10
N PHE A 861 -32.04 -40.09 -5.88
CA PHE A 861 -32.27 -39.94 -7.32
C PHE A 861 -32.22 -41.28 -8.07
N PHE A 862 -31.31 -42.17 -7.70
CA PHE A 862 -31.18 -43.50 -8.30
C PHE A 862 -32.44 -44.35 -8.07
N GLU A 863 -33.01 -44.33 -6.86
CA GLU A 863 -34.30 -44.96 -6.56
C GLU A 863 -35.42 -44.41 -7.45
N LYS A 864 -35.46 -43.09 -7.66
CA LYS A 864 -36.47 -42.47 -8.54
C LYS A 864 -36.28 -42.83 -10.01
N ILE A 865 -35.05 -43.08 -10.46
CA ILE A 865 -34.78 -43.64 -11.79
C ILE A 865 -35.32 -45.07 -11.89
N LEU A 866 -35.11 -45.90 -10.86
CA LEU A 866 -35.60 -47.29 -10.83
C LEU A 866 -37.14 -47.39 -10.81
N GLU A 867 -37.82 -46.51 -10.07
CA GLU A 867 -39.28 -46.45 -10.02
C GLU A 867 -39.91 -46.32 -11.41
N ILE A 868 -39.25 -45.57 -12.30
CA ILE A 868 -39.68 -45.33 -13.69
C ILE A 868 -39.25 -46.47 -14.62
N ASN A 869 -38.01 -46.97 -14.45
CA ASN A 869 -37.39 -47.94 -15.35
C ASN A 869 -37.58 -49.39 -14.88
N GLN A 870 -38.83 -49.85 -14.79
CA GLN A 870 -39.18 -51.20 -14.30
C GLN A 870 -39.05 -52.32 -15.36
N ASN A 871 -38.08 -52.24 -16.26
CA ASN A 871 -37.85 -53.32 -17.22
C ASN A 871 -37.39 -54.58 -16.49
N LYS A 872 -38.29 -55.57 -16.35
CA LYS A 872 -38.09 -56.80 -15.55
C LYS A 872 -36.85 -57.58 -15.96
N ASP A 873 -36.52 -57.62 -17.25
CA ASP A 873 -35.36 -58.37 -17.75
C ASP A 873 -34.05 -57.72 -17.30
N ILE A 874 -34.01 -56.38 -17.30
CA ILE A 874 -32.83 -55.60 -16.92
C ILE A 874 -32.62 -55.63 -15.41
N ILE A 875 -33.69 -55.46 -14.63
CA ILE A 875 -33.63 -55.56 -13.17
C ILE A 875 -33.22 -56.97 -12.73
N SER A 876 -33.75 -58.01 -13.37
CA SER A 876 -33.37 -59.41 -13.12
C SER A 876 -31.89 -59.65 -13.43
N ARG A 877 -31.40 -59.14 -14.57
CA ARG A 877 -29.97 -59.22 -14.94
C ARG A 877 -29.08 -58.53 -13.91
N LEU A 878 -29.39 -57.29 -13.53
CA LEU A 878 -28.63 -56.54 -12.53
C LEU A 878 -28.62 -57.26 -11.18
N SER A 879 -29.77 -57.77 -10.73
CA SER A 879 -29.87 -58.55 -9.51
C SER A 879 -28.99 -59.81 -9.55
N MET A 880 -28.97 -60.53 -10.68
CA MET A 880 -28.11 -61.70 -10.87
C MET A 880 -26.62 -61.32 -10.86
N GLU A 881 -26.23 -60.22 -11.49
CA GLU A 881 -24.84 -59.74 -11.51
C GLU A 881 -24.35 -59.33 -10.11
N TYR A 882 -25.19 -58.64 -9.32
CA TYR A 882 -24.88 -58.35 -7.91
C TYR A 882 -24.78 -59.61 -7.07
N ASN A 883 -25.69 -60.58 -7.23
CA ASN A 883 -25.62 -61.86 -6.51
C ASN A 883 -24.35 -62.66 -6.87
N LEU A 884 -23.94 -62.65 -8.13
CA LEU A 884 -22.68 -63.26 -8.58
C LEU A 884 -21.45 -62.54 -8.03
N ALA A 885 -21.49 -61.22 -7.88
CA ALA A 885 -20.40 -60.46 -7.29
C ALA A 885 -20.29 -60.72 -5.78
N LEU A 886 -21.41 -60.75 -5.06
CA LEU A 886 -21.48 -61.02 -3.62
C LEU A 886 -21.09 -62.45 -3.22
N THR A 887 -21.21 -63.41 -4.14
CA THR A 887 -20.83 -64.83 -3.89
C THR A 887 -19.38 -65.14 -4.23
N LYS A 888 -18.66 -64.22 -4.88
CA LYS A 888 -17.22 -64.33 -5.20
C LYS A 888 -16.30 -63.80 -4.12
N VAL A 889 -16.83 -62.99 -3.20
CA VAL A 889 -16.18 -62.50 -1.98
C VAL A 889 -16.55 -63.43 -0.84
#